data_AF-A0A8E9ZF10-F1
#
_entry.id   AF-A0A8E9ZF10-F1
#
_cell.length_a   1.000
_cell.length_b   1.000
_cell.length_c   1.000
_cell.angle_alpha   90.00
_cell.angle_beta   90.00
_cell.angle_gamma   90.00
#
_symmetry.space_group_name_H-M   'P 1'
#
loop_
_entity.id
_entity.type
_entity.pdbx_description
1 polymer ?
#
loop_
_entity_poly.entity_id
_entity_poly.type
_entity_poly.pdbx_seq_one_letter_code
_entity_poly.pdbx_strand_id
1 'polypeptide(L)'
;MKFYISQLILWPKDISNKTQTLKFHDGEINIVHGVSGTGKSSIISIIDYCLGSSRCSIPVGIIREKVRWFGLKIYIKNKFYIIARSSPSYSSANDCHISITSESEQIPETISGNYSLSQFKQRLNILCQITNISIETNYDENEKYDPPSYRDLTSFNFQPQHIVANPNTLFYRSDSYNHKEKLKKVLPYAFNMRDAVYLAKERELSIARKDLEKKEKQQSLLINAYQTWEVDISNLWNKAVELGLTEDNPNQNTDDKLNNLKEIINIFDSRRIEDIFLPPHYQYTNNKYIELKSLEETLQQEIDSINKRIRSYKSMNHYAEQFRDATKIEKESLLNIDWIKKNLKTETTCLVCGSIYNHLTPIVKSLDDSKKKIDLSSEAFIPPPITDKQIENFQIQLNKLQEEINKTRKTRLQLELSNDSTKDSLSRIYLLIGNIQSLLKTMLTVERNDDLSKEMLLLQEKIENLSLFFKENNYHNRELSAKFKIDELIKGYAQNFRLTQYQLASLDYRELTISFQKKNSFHEKEFLWEIGSGANWMGYHIASFLAFHEYLMSSNGCSGTSPVLSFIVIDQPSQVYFPSSSSGVNDLDTPPEMFNKVMENRNTDINETQRIFKILSRSLDRTYKNSQDKFQIIVLEHAGKSIWEKIPHVNEVAHWDTKGDGLIPKDWI
;
A
#
# COMPACT_ATOMS: atom_id res chain seq x y z
N MET A 1 -9.43 -13.97 -16.67
CA MET A 1 -10.51 -14.97 -16.59
C MET A 1 -11.43 -14.76 -17.76
N LYS A 2 -11.84 -15.81 -18.50
CA LYS A 2 -12.85 -15.62 -19.57
C LYS A 2 -14.22 -15.39 -18.95
N PHE A 3 -14.73 -14.17 -19.13
CA PHE A 3 -16.05 -13.71 -18.74
C PHE A 3 -16.60 -12.77 -19.81
N TYR A 4 -17.76 -13.11 -20.40
CA TYR A 4 -18.46 -12.23 -21.32
C TYR A 4 -19.96 -12.27 -21.09
N ILE A 5 -20.65 -11.25 -21.55
CA ILE A 5 -22.10 -11.12 -21.50
C ILE A 5 -22.62 -11.61 -22.84
N SER A 6 -23.32 -12.73 -22.87
CA SER A 6 -23.94 -13.23 -24.11
C SER A 6 -25.23 -12.49 -24.41
N GLN A 7 -26.05 -12.21 -23.39
CA GLN A 7 -27.33 -11.53 -23.59
C GLN A 7 -27.67 -10.62 -22.41
N LEU A 8 -28.27 -9.46 -22.69
CA LEU A 8 -29.03 -8.68 -21.72
C LEU A 8 -30.51 -9.01 -21.87
N ILE A 9 -31.18 -9.26 -20.75
CA ILE A 9 -32.54 -9.80 -20.72
C ILE A 9 -33.41 -8.92 -19.83
N LEU A 10 -34.58 -8.55 -20.35
CA LEU A 10 -35.62 -7.83 -19.63
C LEU A 10 -36.89 -8.67 -19.61
N TRP A 11 -37.36 -8.99 -18.40
CA TRP A 11 -38.67 -9.61 -18.21
C TRP A 11 -39.72 -8.52 -17.97
N PRO A 12 -40.81 -8.49 -18.74
CA PRO A 12 -41.83 -7.47 -18.59
C PRO A 12 -42.63 -7.65 -17.30
N LYS A 13 -43.22 -6.55 -16.82
CA LYS A 13 -44.18 -6.53 -15.71
C LYS A 13 -45.53 -7.09 -16.14
N ASP A 14 -45.95 -6.78 -17.35
CA ASP A 14 -47.10 -7.41 -18.00
C ASP A 14 -46.66 -8.73 -18.65
N ILE A 15 -47.21 -9.84 -18.17
CA ILE A 15 -46.81 -11.21 -18.56
C ILE A 15 -47.32 -11.53 -19.98
N SER A 16 -48.27 -10.75 -20.53
CA SER A 16 -48.68 -10.90 -21.92
C SER A 16 -47.60 -10.48 -22.92
N ASN A 17 -46.64 -9.65 -22.48
CA ASN A 17 -45.53 -9.21 -23.29
C ASN A 17 -44.41 -10.26 -23.33
N LYS A 18 -43.76 -10.38 -24.50
CA LYS A 18 -42.58 -11.25 -24.66
C LYS A 18 -41.36 -10.64 -23.98
N THR A 19 -40.45 -11.50 -23.53
CA THR A 19 -39.15 -11.11 -22.99
C THR A 19 -38.32 -10.37 -24.04
N GLN A 20 -37.73 -9.24 -23.65
CA GLN A 20 -36.88 -8.44 -24.52
C GLN A 20 -35.42 -8.81 -24.28
N THR A 21 -34.67 -9.07 -25.36
CA THR A 21 -33.27 -9.53 -25.28
C THR A 21 -32.38 -8.76 -26.23
N LEU A 22 -31.18 -8.39 -25.78
CA LEU A 22 -30.09 -7.92 -26.64
C LEU A 22 -29.01 -9.00 -26.67
N LYS A 23 -28.66 -9.50 -27.86
CA LYS A 23 -27.67 -10.55 -28.05
C LYS A 23 -26.32 -9.94 -28.41
N PHE A 24 -25.30 -10.29 -27.64
CA PHE A 24 -23.92 -9.86 -27.84
C PHE A 24 -23.07 -11.05 -28.25
N HIS A 25 -22.12 -10.81 -29.15
CA HIS A 25 -21.14 -11.80 -29.57
C HIS A 25 -19.87 -11.70 -28.71
N ASP A 26 -19.27 -12.85 -28.41
CA ASP A 26 -17.97 -12.93 -27.75
C ASP A 26 -16.86 -12.50 -28.71
N GLY A 27 -15.83 -11.83 -28.19
CA GLY A 27 -14.67 -11.43 -28.98
C GLY A 27 -14.91 -10.42 -30.10
N GLU A 28 -16.04 -9.70 -30.07
CA GLU A 28 -16.43 -8.68 -31.05
C GLU A 28 -16.77 -7.34 -30.39
N ILE A 29 -16.79 -6.28 -31.20
CA ILE A 29 -17.28 -4.95 -30.87
C ILE A 29 -18.78 -4.94 -31.13
N ASN A 30 -19.55 -5.02 -30.06
CA ASN A 30 -20.98 -5.04 -30.07
C ASN A 30 -21.53 -3.62 -29.96
N ILE A 31 -22.19 -3.13 -31.01
CA ILE A 31 -22.66 -1.75 -31.08
C ILE A 31 -24.18 -1.71 -30.90
N VAL A 32 -24.62 -0.92 -29.92
CA VAL A 32 -26.01 -0.49 -29.77
C VAL A 32 -26.06 0.99 -30.13
N HIS A 33 -26.70 1.33 -31.23
CA HIS A 33 -26.71 2.71 -31.75
C HIS A 33 -28.11 3.24 -32.06
N GLY A 34 -28.24 4.57 -32.11
CA GLY A 34 -29.48 5.26 -32.45
C GLY A 34 -29.65 6.60 -31.74
N VAL A 35 -30.83 7.21 -31.84
CA VAL A 35 -31.09 8.58 -31.34
C VAL A 35 -31.14 8.71 -29.82
N SER A 36 -30.90 9.91 -29.29
CA SER A 36 -31.02 10.22 -27.86
C SER A 36 -32.37 9.82 -27.24
N GLY A 37 -32.36 9.46 -25.94
CA GLY A 37 -33.58 9.13 -25.18
C GLY A 37 -34.13 7.71 -25.35
N THR A 38 -33.47 6.84 -26.12
CA THR A 38 -33.90 5.45 -26.40
C THR A 38 -33.52 4.42 -25.32
N GLY A 39 -32.83 4.86 -24.26
CA GLY A 39 -32.43 4.01 -23.13
C GLY A 39 -31.04 3.38 -23.24
N LYS A 40 -30.24 3.71 -24.27
CA LYS A 40 -28.88 3.16 -24.49
C LYS A 40 -28.00 3.22 -23.24
N SER A 41 -27.79 4.39 -22.67
CA SER A 41 -26.93 4.59 -21.49
C SER A 41 -27.42 3.83 -20.24
N SER A 42 -28.69 3.39 -20.22
CA SER A 42 -29.21 2.54 -19.13
C SER A 42 -28.63 1.12 -19.18
N ILE A 43 -28.07 0.67 -20.31
CA ILE A 43 -27.45 -0.66 -20.45
C ILE A 43 -26.31 -0.83 -19.43
N ILE A 44 -25.43 0.16 -19.25
CA ILE A 44 -24.37 0.11 -18.22
C ILE A 44 -24.99 -0.05 -16.83
N SER A 45 -26.00 0.76 -16.51
CA SER A 45 -26.68 0.70 -15.20
C SER A 45 -27.36 -0.63 -14.97
N ILE A 46 -27.92 -1.26 -16.01
CA ILE A 46 -28.56 -2.58 -15.94
C ILE A 46 -27.50 -3.67 -15.71
N ILE A 47 -26.41 -3.64 -16.46
CA ILE A 47 -25.32 -4.61 -16.29
C ILE A 47 -24.75 -4.48 -14.87
N ASP A 48 -24.43 -3.26 -14.42
CA ASP A 48 -23.91 -3.02 -13.07
C ASP A 48 -24.91 -3.46 -11.99
N TYR A 49 -26.20 -3.20 -12.18
CA TYR A 49 -27.26 -3.64 -11.28
C TYR A 49 -27.32 -5.16 -11.19
N CYS A 50 -27.35 -5.87 -12.33
CA CYS A 50 -27.38 -7.33 -12.40
C CYS A 50 -26.11 -7.96 -11.80
N LEU A 51 -24.95 -7.30 -11.92
CA LEU A 51 -23.73 -7.69 -11.22
C LEU A 51 -23.77 -7.40 -9.71
N GLY A 52 -24.90 -7.02 -9.13
CA GLY A 52 -25.10 -6.93 -7.69
C GLY A 52 -24.74 -5.57 -7.08
N SER A 53 -24.90 -4.46 -7.79
CA SER A 53 -24.74 -3.14 -7.20
C SER A 53 -25.67 -2.91 -5.99
N SER A 54 -25.19 -2.22 -4.96
CA SER A 54 -26.01 -2.00 -3.74
C SER A 54 -27.15 -1.01 -3.96
N ARG A 55 -27.02 -0.10 -4.94
CA ARG A 55 -28.05 0.88 -5.32
C ARG A 55 -28.39 0.70 -6.79
N CYS A 56 -29.68 0.78 -7.13
CA CYS A 56 -30.12 0.78 -8.51
C CYS A 56 -29.90 2.16 -9.13
N SER A 57 -29.00 2.25 -10.11
CA SER A 57 -28.66 3.48 -10.85
C SER A 57 -29.43 3.63 -12.17
N ILE A 58 -30.24 2.63 -12.56
CA ILE A 58 -31.07 2.67 -13.77
C ILE A 58 -32.00 3.89 -13.70
N PRO A 59 -32.19 4.74 -14.71
CA PRO A 59 -33.08 5.90 -14.60
C PRO A 59 -34.52 5.54 -14.16
N VAL A 60 -35.17 6.41 -13.38
CA VAL A 60 -36.59 6.27 -13.02
C VAL A 60 -37.45 6.60 -14.25
N GLY A 61 -38.57 5.90 -14.41
CA GLY A 61 -39.51 6.06 -15.53
C GLY A 61 -39.78 4.74 -16.25
N ILE A 62 -40.05 4.83 -17.55
CA ILE A 62 -40.56 3.73 -18.40
C ILE A 62 -39.81 2.41 -18.19
N ILE A 63 -38.47 2.44 -18.14
CA ILE A 63 -37.65 1.23 -17.95
C ILE A 63 -37.98 0.53 -16.63
N ARG A 64 -37.97 1.25 -15.50
CA ARG A 64 -38.27 0.65 -14.19
C ARG A 64 -39.74 0.30 -14.02
N GLU A 65 -40.65 1.01 -14.67
CA GLU A 65 -42.09 0.79 -14.55
C GLU A 65 -42.58 -0.43 -15.34
N LYS A 66 -41.99 -0.65 -16.52
CA LYS A 66 -42.40 -1.73 -17.44
C LYS A 66 -41.61 -3.03 -17.25
N VAL A 67 -40.42 -2.99 -16.63
CA VAL A 67 -39.58 -4.18 -16.39
C VAL A 67 -39.81 -4.74 -14.98
N ARG A 68 -40.04 -6.05 -14.89
CA ARG A 68 -40.15 -6.81 -13.63
C ARG A 68 -38.80 -7.32 -13.14
N TRP A 69 -38.00 -7.90 -14.04
CA TRP A 69 -36.65 -8.39 -13.75
C TRP A 69 -35.67 -7.90 -14.81
N PHE A 70 -34.49 -7.52 -14.35
CA PHE A 70 -33.32 -7.26 -15.19
C PHE A 70 -32.38 -8.44 -15.06
N GLY A 71 -31.81 -8.94 -16.15
CA GLY A 71 -30.80 -10.00 -16.06
C GLY A 71 -29.86 -10.07 -17.23
N LEU A 72 -28.88 -10.96 -17.07
CA LEU A 72 -27.81 -11.21 -18.01
C LEU A 72 -27.62 -12.72 -18.16
N LYS A 73 -27.46 -13.18 -19.40
CA LYS A 73 -26.85 -14.48 -19.70
C LYS A 73 -25.34 -14.26 -19.82
N ILE A 74 -24.57 -14.77 -18.87
CA ILE A 74 -23.12 -14.59 -18.80
C ILE A 74 -22.40 -15.91 -18.96
N TYR A 75 -21.20 -15.88 -19.52
CA TYR A 75 -20.29 -17.01 -19.55
C TYR A 75 -19.17 -16.81 -18.53
N ILE A 76 -18.84 -17.83 -17.75
CA ILE A 76 -17.72 -17.82 -16.81
C ILE A 76 -16.96 -19.14 -16.94
N LYS A 77 -15.68 -19.10 -17.35
CA LYS A 77 -14.74 -20.25 -17.30
C LYS A 77 -15.25 -21.59 -17.87
N ASN A 78 -16.20 -21.61 -18.82
CA ASN A 78 -16.80 -22.80 -19.46
C ASN A 78 -18.24 -23.15 -19.06
N LYS A 79 -18.95 -22.27 -18.35
CA LYS A 79 -20.38 -22.44 -18.08
C LYS A 79 -21.15 -21.15 -18.33
N PHE A 80 -22.37 -21.30 -18.84
CA PHE A 80 -23.32 -20.20 -18.92
C PHE A 80 -24.15 -20.14 -17.64
N TYR A 81 -24.43 -18.91 -17.20
CA TYR A 81 -25.29 -18.62 -16.07
C TYR A 81 -26.31 -17.57 -16.47
N ILE A 82 -27.52 -17.69 -15.95
CA ILE A 82 -28.48 -16.58 -15.94
C ILE A 82 -28.39 -15.93 -14.56
N ILE A 83 -28.06 -14.65 -14.54
CA ILE A 83 -28.12 -13.82 -13.35
C ILE A 83 -29.20 -12.76 -13.53
N ALA A 84 -30.05 -12.56 -12.53
CA ALA A 84 -31.10 -11.56 -12.62
C ALA A 84 -31.41 -10.91 -11.26
N ARG A 85 -32.01 -9.73 -11.31
CA ARG A 85 -32.46 -8.98 -10.13
C ARG A 85 -33.83 -8.36 -10.37
N SER A 86 -34.66 -8.39 -9.35
CA SER A 86 -36.00 -7.80 -9.40
C SER A 86 -35.91 -6.28 -9.52
N SER A 87 -36.79 -5.67 -10.29
CA SER A 87 -36.91 -4.21 -10.34
C SER A 87 -37.32 -3.65 -8.97
N PRO A 88 -36.69 -2.55 -8.49
CA PRO A 88 -37.06 -1.93 -7.20
C PRO A 88 -38.52 -1.46 -7.14
N SER A 89 -39.14 -1.17 -8.30
CA SER A 89 -40.56 -0.78 -8.40
C SER A 89 -41.52 -1.97 -8.20
N TYR A 90 -40.99 -3.20 -8.29
CA TYR A 90 -41.77 -4.43 -8.23
C TYR A 90 -41.63 -5.15 -6.89
N SER A 91 -40.41 -5.23 -6.33
CA SER A 91 -40.14 -5.88 -5.05
C SER A 91 -39.20 -5.06 -4.20
N SER A 92 -39.60 -4.78 -2.96
CA SER A 92 -38.75 -4.17 -1.94
C SER A 92 -37.65 -5.11 -1.44
N ALA A 93 -37.79 -6.43 -1.68
CA ALA A 93 -36.90 -7.46 -1.15
C ALA A 93 -35.53 -7.53 -1.87
N ASN A 94 -35.36 -6.82 -3.00
CA ASN A 94 -34.14 -6.85 -3.83
C ASN A 94 -33.71 -8.29 -4.20
N ASP A 95 -34.69 -9.11 -4.59
CA ASP A 95 -34.48 -10.52 -4.89
C ASP A 95 -33.49 -10.70 -6.04
N CYS A 96 -32.61 -11.68 -5.89
CA CYS A 96 -31.60 -12.03 -6.88
C CYS A 96 -31.80 -13.47 -7.37
N HIS A 97 -31.41 -13.73 -8.61
CA HIS A 97 -31.48 -15.03 -9.25
C HIS A 97 -30.10 -15.44 -9.79
N ILE A 98 -29.70 -16.69 -9.56
CA ILE A 98 -28.60 -17.34 -10.27
C ILE A 98 -29.03 -18.75 -10.65
N SER A 99 -28.92 -19.10 -11.93
CA SER A 99 -29.08 -20.48 -12.43
C SER A 99 -28.02 -20.82 -13.48
N ILE A 100 -27.72 -22.10 -13.61
CA ILE A 100 -26.85 -22.62 -14.68
C ILE A 100 -27.72 -22.83 -15.92
N THR A 101 -27.18 -22.50 -17.09
CA THR A 101 -27.82 -22.72 -18.39
C THR A 101 -26.79 -23.19 -19.41
N SER A 102 -27.23 -23.53 -20.63
CA SER A 102 -26.36 -23.77 -21.78
C SER A 102 -26.45 -22.65 -22.82
N GLU A 103 -25.56 -22.65 -23.81
CA GLU A 103 -25.51 -21.61 -24.84
C GLU A 103 -26.81 -21.54 -25.67
N SER A 104 -27.34 -22.69 -26.08
CA SER A 104 -28.51 -22.84 -26.95
C SER A 104 -29.85 -22.91 -26.22
N GLU A 105 -29.84 -23.04 -24.88
CA GLU A 105 -31.07 -23.12 -24.10
C GLU A 105 -31.86 -21.81 -24.15
N GLN A 106 -33.18 -21.95 -24.32
CA GLN A 106 -34.11 -20.84 -24.37
C GLN A 106 -34.20 -20.15 -23.01
N ILE A 107 -34.38 -18.84 -23.03
CA ILE A 107 -34.51 -18.04 -21.82
C ILE A 107 -35.86 -18.37 -21.18
N PRO A 108 -35.90 -18.66 -19.87
CA PRO A 108 -37.16 -18.87 -19.16
C PRO A 108 -38.09 -17.66 -19.30
N GLU A 109 -39.37 -17.90 -19.61
CA GLU A 109 -40.39 -16.84 -19.71
C GLU A 109 -40.61 -16.13 -18.35
N THR A 110 -40.40 -16.84 -17.24
CA THR A 110 -40.53 -16.29 -15.89
C THR A 110 -39.33 -16.65 -15.02
N ILE A 111 -39.00 -15.75 -14.09
CA ILE A 111 -37.92 -15.90 -13.10
C ILE A 111 -38.44 -15.61 -11.70
N SER A 112 -37.96 -16.38 -10.73
CA SER A 112 -38.14 -16.16 -9.29
C SER A 112 -36.81 -15.94 -8.58
N GLY A 113 -36.84 -15.22 -7.47
CA GLY A 113 -35.67 -15.01 -6.62
C GLY A 113 -35.26 -16.28 -5.88
N ASN A 114 -33.97 -16.60 -5.88
CA ASN A 114 -33.40 -17.72 -5.14
C ASN A 114 -32.24 -17.35 -4.21
N TYR A 115 -31.79 -16.08 -4.24
CA TYR A 115 -30.75 -15.55 -3.36
C TYR A 115 -31.09 -14.14 -2.86
N SER A 116 -30.67 -13.83 -1.63
CA SER A 116 -30.55 -12.44 -1.19
C SER A 116 -29.34 -11.75 -1.85
N LEU A 117 -29.28 -10.42 -1.83
CA LEU A 117 -28.16 -9.68 -2.44
C LEU A 117 -26.79 -10.04 -1.84
N SER A 118 -26.71 -10.33 -0.53
CA SER A 118 -25.45 -10.72 0.12
C SER A 118 -25.00 -12.11 -0.33
N GLN A 119 -25.92 -13.08 -0.34
CA GLN A 119 -25.66 -14.43 -0.84
C GLN A 119 -25.29 -14.43 -2.32
N PHE A 120 -25.98 -13.62 -3.13
CA PHE A 120 -25.70 -13.44 -4.55
C PHE A 120 -24.25 -12.96 -4.78
N LYS A 121 -23.81 -11.92 -4.06
CA LYS A 121 -22.43 -11.41 -4.14
C LYS A 121 -21.41 -12.47 -3.73
N GLN A 122 -21.66 -13.19 -2.64
CA GLN A 122 -20.78 -14.28 -2.20
C GLN A 122 -20.70 -15.39 -3.25
N ARG A 123 -21.82 -15.77 -3.84
CA ARG A 123 -21.89 -16.79 -4.89
C ARG A 123 -21.11 -16.37 -6.13
N LEU A 124 -21.26 -15.13 -6.59
CA LEU A 124 -20.50 -14.60 -7.73
C LEU A 124 -18.99 -14.52 -7.44
N ASN A 125 -18.58 -14.13 -6.23
CA ASN A 125 -17.16 -14.19 -5.82
C ASN A 125 -16.59 -15.61 -5.99
N ILE A 126 -17.34 -16.64 -5.56
CA ILE A 126 -16.95 -18.04 -5.69
C ILE A 126 -16.87 -18.45 -7.17
N LEU A 127 -17.88 -18.09 -7.98
CA LEU A 127 -17.89 -18.42 -9.41
C LEU A 127 -16.71 -17.77 -10.16
N CYS A 128 -16.36 -16.53 -9.80
CA CYS A 128 -15.20 -15.84 -10.35
C CYS A 128 -13.86 -16.32 -9.73
N GLN A 129 -13.88 -17.09 -8.64
CA GLN A 129 -12.73 -17.52 -7.84
C GLN A 129 -11.90 -16.35 -7.29
N ILE A 130 -12.59 -15.34 -6.76
CA ILE A 130 -11.94 -14.23 -6.06
C ILE A 130 -11.44 -14.72 -4.71
N THR A 131 -10.22 -14.31 -4.34
CA THR A 131 -9.68 -14.61 -3.01
C THR A 131 -10.54 -13.99 -1.93
N ASN A 132 -10.78 -14.74 -0.85
CA ASN A 132 -11.49 -14.24 0.32
C ASN A 132 -10.52 -13.64 1.35
N ILE A 133 -9.22 -13.53 1.06
CA ILE A 133 -8.18 -13.04 1.97
C ILE A 133 -8.12 -11.51 1.91
N SER A 134 -8.16 -10.85 3.08
CA SER A 134 -8.00 -9.40 3.17
C SER A 134 -6.64 -8.96 2.61
N ILE A 135 -6.61 -7.85 1.87
CA ILE A 135 -5.39 -7.21 1.36
C ILE A 135 -4.78 -6.25 2.41
N GLU A 136 -5.39 -6.13 3.59
CA GLU A 136 -4.88 -5.24 4.63
C GLU A 136 -3.65 -5.81 5.34
N THR A 137 -2.62 -4.98 5.43
CA THR A 137 -1.31 -5.34 6.00
C THR A 137 -1.30 -5.30 7.53
N ASN A 138 -2.20 -4.52 8.13
CA ASN A 138 -2.33 -4.41 9.57
C ASN A 138 -3.49 -5.30 10.03
N TYR A 139 -3.19 -6.48 10.55
CA TYR A 139 -4.23 -7.35 11.09
C TYR A 139 -4.58 -6.90 12.51
N ASP A 140 -5.50 -5.94 12.68
CA ASP A 140 -6.12 -5.72 13.98
C ASP A 140 -7.39 -6.56 14.08
N GLU A 141 -7.57 -7.29 15.20
CA GLU A 141 -8.77 -8.11 15.46
C GLU A 141 -10.08 -7.28 15.42
N ASN A 142 -9.95 -5.96 15.58
CA ASN A 142 -11.05 -4.98 15.54
C ASN A 142 -11.22 -4.30 14.15
N GLU A 143 -10.30 -4.48 13.20
CA GLU A 143 -10.41 -3.89 11.86
C GLU A 143 -11.33 -4.74 10.96
N LYS A 144 -12.17 -4.05 10.18
CA LYS A 144 -13.15 -4.69 9.32
C LYS A 144 -12.45 -5.46 8.21
N TYR A 145 -12.57 -6.78 8.28
CA TYR A 145 -12.23 -7.71 7.22
C TYR A 145 -12.84 -7.30 5.87
N ASP A 146 -12.05 -6.71 4.96
CA ASP A 146 -12.52 -6.26 3.64
C ASP A 146 -11.71 -6.89 2.49
N PRO A 147 -11.98 -8.16 2.15
CA PRO A 147 -11.32 -8.83 1.03
C PRO A 147 -11.70 -8.21 -0.32
N PRO A 148 -10.85 -8.43 -1.35
CA PRO A 148 -11.20 -8.08 -2.72
C PRO A 148 -12.48 -8.81 -3.14
N SER A 149 -13.28 -8.13 -3.95
CA SER A 149 -14.52 -8.65 -4.50
C SER A 149 -14.54 -8.48 -6.01
N TYR A 150 -15.27 -9.34 -6.72
CA TYR A 150 -15.52 -9.17 -8.16
C TYR A 150 -16.11 -7.79 -8.46
N ARG A 151 -16.83 -7.18 -7.49
CA ARG A 151 -17.35 -5.82 -7.57
C ARG A 151 -16.26 -4.76 -7.66
N ASP A 152 -15.14 -4.94 -6.98
CA ASP A 152 -14.02 -4.00 -7.04
C ASP A 152 -13.36 -4.05 -8.43
N LEU A 153 -13.40 -5.23 -9.08
CA LEU A 153 -12.87 -5.45 -10.42
C LEU A 153 -13.75 -4.86 -11.53
N THR A 154 -15.02 -4.55 -11.25
CA THR A 154 -15.90 -3.87 -12.23
C THR A 154 -15.40 -2.49 -12.64
N SER A 155 -14.51 -1.88 -11.85
CA SER A 155 -13.84 -0.62 -12.19
C SER A 155 -13.03 -0.69 -13.48
N PHE A 156 -12.63 -1.89 -13.92
CA PHE A 156 -11.92 -2.14 -15.18
C PHE A 156 -12.85 -2.43 -16.37
N ASN A 157 -14.18 -2.47 -16.17
CA ASN A 157 -15.13 -2.91 -17.19
C ASN A 157 -16.02 -1.79 -17.74
N PHE A 158 -16.17 -0.67 -17.03
CA PHE A 158 -17.13 0.37 -17.39
C PHE A 158 -16.45 1.71 -17.69
N GLN A 159 -16.87 2.33 -18.79
CA GLN A 159 -16.57 3.71 -19.18
C GLN A 159 -17.91 4.41 -19.52
N PRO A 160 -18.70 4.80 -18.50
CA PRO A 160 -19.95 5.54 -18.73
C PRO A 160 -19.67 6.95 -19.26
N GLN A 161 -20.69 7.59 -19.83
CA GLN A 161 -20.58 8.90 -20.49
C GLN A 161 -19.86 9.98 -19.64
N HIS A 162 -20.14 10.05 -18.34
CA HIS A 162 -19.54 11.05 -17.43
C HIS A 162 -18.08 10.75 -17.01
N ILE A 163 -17.58 9.56 -17.34
CA ILE A 163 -16.20 9.12 -17.08
C ILE A 163 -15.40 9.07 -18.38
N VAL A 164 -15.99 8.64 -19.49
CA VAL A 164 -15.32 8.70 -20.79
C VAL A 164 -14.97 10.17 -21.06
N ALA A 165 -13.68 10.45 -21.27
CA ALA A 165 -13.15 11.82 -21.38
C ALA A 165 -13.13 12.67 -20.08
N ASN A 166 -13.20 12.07 -18.89
CA ASN A 166 -13.10 12.83 -17.64
C ASN A 166 -11.63 13.12 -17.27
N PRO A 167 -11.23 14.38 -17.03
CA PRO A 167 -9.84 14.70 -16.70
C PRO A 167 -9.36 14.11 -15.36
N ASN A 168 -10.27 13.96 -14.39
CA ASN A 168 -9.92 13.71 -12.99
C ASN A 168 -10.06 12.23 -12.58
N THR A 169 -10.89 11.46 -13.29
CA THR A 169 -11.29 10.10 -12.85
C THR A 169 -11.19 9.14 -14.01
N LEU A 170 -10.23 8.21 -13.97
CA LEU A 170 -10.03 7.19 -15.00
C LEU A 170 -10.90 5.93 -14.80
N PHE A 171 -11.02 5.47 -13.55
CA PHE A 171 -11.70 4.22 -13.21
C PHE A 171 -13.14 4.46 -12.75
N TYR A 172 -14.03 3.51 -13.09
CA TYR A 172 -15.41 3.56 -12.62
C TYR A 172 -15.47 3.45 -11.09
N ARG A 173 -16.24 4.35 -10.45
CA ARG A 173 -16.45 4.48 -8.99
C ARG A 173 -15.24 4.95 -8.18
N SER A 174 -14.14 5.37 -8.81
CA SER A 174 -12.98 5.90 -8.08
C SER A 174 -13.08 7.40 -7.73
N ASP A 175 -14.25 8.01 -7.95
CA ASP A 175 -14.62 9.36 -7.49
C ASP A 175 -14.84 9.41 -5.96
N SER A 176 -15.26 8.29 -5.36
CA SER A 176 -15.38 8.14 -3.91
C SER A 176 -14.04 7.74 -3.28
N TYR A 177 -13.63 8.45 -2.22
CA TYR A 177 -12.40 8.17 -1.48
C TYR A 177 -12.28 6.69 -1.05
N ASN A 178 -13.32 6.12 -0.44
CA ASN A 178 -13.31 4.74 0.05
C ASN A 178 -13.08 3.72 -1.09
N HIS A 179 -13.74 3.92 -2.24
CA HIS A 179 -13.54 3.06 -3.40
C HIS A 179 -12.16 3.27 -4.03
N LYS A 180 -11.66 4.52 -4.09
CA LYS A 180 -10.32 4.84 -4.61
C LYS A 180 -9.25 4.13 -3.78
N GLU A 181 -9.27 4.26 -2.46
CA GLU A 181 -8.31 3.60 -1.56
C GLU A 181 -8.40 2.08 -1.64
N LYS A 182 -9.60 1.52 -1.70
CA LYS A 182 -9.77 0.07 -1.90
C LYS A 182 -9.21 -0.37 -3.26
N LEU A 183 -9.50 0.36 -4.33
CA LEU A 183 -9.02 0.03 -5.67
C LEU A 183 -7.49 0.07 -5.76
N LYS A 184 -6.81 1.03 -5.10
CA LYS A 184 -5.33 1.04 -5.00
C LYS A 184 -4.77 -0.27 -4.43
N LYS A 185 -5.43 -0.82 -3.40
CA LYS A 185 -5.06 -2.10 -2.79
C LYS A 185 -5.39 -3.29 -3.70
N VAL A 186 -6.53 -3.28 -4.38
CA VAL A 186 -7.01 -4.37 -5.26
C VAL A 186 -6.27 -4.42 -6.60
N LEU A 187 -5.76 -3.30 -7.10
CA LEU A 187 -5.20 -3.20 -8.44
C LEU A 187 -3.97 -4.11 -8.68
N PRO A 188 -2.99 -4.24 -7.76
CA PRO A 188 -1.93 -5.24 -7.89
C PRO A 188 -2.45 -6.68 -7.99
N TYR A 189 -3.56 -7.00 -7.31
CA TYR A 189 -4.22 -8.30 -7.43
C TYR A 189 -4.96 -8.45 -8.77
N ALA A 190 -5.62 -7.38 -9.24
CA ALA A 190 -6.30 -7.35 -10.54
C ALA A 190 -5.33 -7.62 -11.70
N PHE A 191 -4.12 -7.03 -11.67
CA PHE A 191 -3.07 -7.27 -12.66
C PHE A 191 -2.18 -8.48 -12.36
N ASN A 192 -2.58 -9.33 -11.39
CA ASN A 192 -1.83 -10.53 -11.01
C ASN A 192 -0.34 -10.24 -10.69
N MET A 193 -0.05 -9.05 -10.17
CA MET A 193 1.25 -8.67 -9.59
C MET A 193 1.42 -9.35 -8.24
N ARG A 194 0.31 -9.44 -7.49
CA ARG A 194 0.14 -10.18 -6.25
C ARG A 194 -0.96 -11.21 -6.45
N ASP A 195 -0.66 -12.50 -6.28
CA ASP A 195 -1.66 -13.56 -6.39
C ASP A 195 -2.25 -13.91 -5.02
N ALA A 196 -3.20 -14.84 -5.00
CA ALA A 196 -3.84 -15.29 -3.75
C ALA A 196 -2.82 -15.91 -2.78
N VAL A 197 -1.77 -16.57 -3.31
CA VAL A 197 -0.71 -17.18 -2.50
C VAL A 197 0.14 -16.10 -1.83
N TYR A 198 0.53 -15.06 -2.58
CA TYR A 198 1.20 -13.88 -2.03
C TYR A 198 0.41 -13.28 -0.86
N LEU A 199 -0.89 -13.02 -1.06
CA LEU A 199 -1.74 -12.40 -0.04
C LEU A 199 -1.89 -13.29 1.21
N ALA A 200 -2.01 -14.60 1.03
CA ALA A 200 -2.05 -15.55 2.14
C ALA A 200 -0.75 -15.50 2.96
N LYS A 201 0.40 -15.55 2.29
CA LYS A 201 1.71 -15.54 2.94
C LYS A 201 2.05 -14.20 3.58
N GLU A 202 1.59 -13.10 3.00
CA GLU A 202 1.79 -11.75 3.56
C GLU A 202 0.99 -11.60 4.86
N ARG A 203 -0.23 -12.15 4.90
CA ARG A 203 -1.04 -12.21 6.12
C ARG A 203 -0.41 -13.12 7.18
N GLU A 204 0.04 -14.32 6.81
CA GLU A 204 0.76 -15.23 7.72
C GLU A 204 1.98 -14.54 8.35
N LEU A 205 2.73 -13.77 7.54
CA LEU A 205 3.89 -13.00 7.99
C LEU A 205 3.51 -11.87 8.95
N SER A 206 2.44 -11.13 8.65
CA SER A 206 1.94 -10.05 9.51
C SER A 206 1.48 -10.57 10.87
N ILE A 207 0.73 -11.68 10.89
CA ILE A 207 0.30 -12.34 12.13
C ILE A 207 1.52 -12.81 12.94
N ALA A 208 2.46 -13.52 12.32
CA ALA A 208 3.65 -14.01 13.00
C ALA A 208 4.49 -12.88 13.61
N ARG A 209 4.62 -11.74 12.90
CA ARG A 209 5.32 -10.55 13.42
C ARG A 209 4.61 -9.91 14.60
N LYS A 210 3.27 -9.77 14.55
CA LYS A 210 2.49 -9.24 15.66
C LYS A 210 2.57 -10.14 16.89
N ASP A 211 2.52 -11.46 16.69
CA ASP A 211 2.65 -12.42 17.78
C ASP A 211 4.05 -12.39 18.40
N LEU A 212 5.10 -12.27 17.57
CA LEU A 212 6.46 -12.09 18.05
C LEU A 212 6.59 -10.80 18.87
N GLU A 213 6.08 -9.67 18.37
CA GLU A 213 6.13 -8.39 19.08
C GLU A 213 5.40 -8.46 20.44
N LYS A 214 4.26 -9.14 20.51
CA LYS A 214 3.54 -9.38 21.77
C LYS A 214 4.39 -10.20 22.75
N LYS A 215 5.07 -11.24 22.28
CA LYS A 215 5.93 -12.11 23.10
C LYS A 215 7.21 -11.40 23.55
N GLU A 216 7.82 -10.58 22.70
CA GLU A 216 8.96 -9.71 23.05
C GLU A 216 8.58 -8.70 24.15
N LYS A 217 7.38 -8.11 24.05
CA LYS A 217 6.84 -7.25 25.12
C LYS A 217 6.65 -8.02 26.43
N GLN A 218 6.14 -9.25 26.38
CA GLN A 218 6.04 -10.10 27.57
C GLN A 218 7.42 -10.42 28.15
N GLN A 219 8.40 -10.78 27.32
CA GLN A 219 9.77 -11.07 27.76
C GLN A 219 10.42 -9.86 28.44
N SER A 220 10.30 -8.68 27.85
CA SER A 220 10.85 -7.45 28.44
C SER A 220 10.20 -7.10 29.78
N LEU A 221 8.90 -7.32 29.94
CA LEU A 221 8.22 -7.18 31.24
C LEU A 221 8.78 -8.16 32.28
N LEU A 222 9.05 -9.41 31.90
CA LEU A 222 9.66 -10.40 32.79
C LEU A 222 11.08 -9.99 33.20
N ILE A 223 11.92 -9.57 32.25
CA ILE A 223 13.28 -9.10 32.54
C ILE A 223 13.26 -7.91 33.51
N ASN A 224 12.34 -6.96 33.31
CA ASN A 224 12.16 -5.82 34.21
C ASN A 224 11.69 -6.25 35.60
N ALA A 225 10.81 -7.26 35.69
CA ALA A 225 10.40 -7.85 36.97
C ALA A 225 11.59 -8.50 37.71
N TYR A 226 12.42 -9.28 37.00
CA TYR A 226 13.64 -9.88 37.56
C TYR A 226 14.61 -8.82 38.11
N GLN A 227 14.86 -7.74 37.37
CA GLN A 227 15.72 -6.65 37.86
C GLN A 227 15.14 -5.95 39.09
N THR A 228 13.81 -5.85 39.17
CA THR A 228 13.13 -5.28 40.35
C THR A 228 13.28 -6.21 41.56
N TRP A 229 13.21 -7.52 41.35
CA TRP A 229 13.40 -8.50 42.40
C TRP A 229 14.79 -8.50 43.02
N GLU A 230 15.87 -8.32 42.25
CA GLU A 230 17.21 -8.21 42.84
C GLU A 230 17.29 -7.09 43.88
N VAL A 231 16.60 -5.97 43.60
CA VAL A 231 16.50 -4.82 44.50
C VAL A 231 15.63 -5.19 45.72
N ASP A 232 14.49 -5.83 45.51
CA ASP A 232 13.59 -6.25 46.59
C ASP A 232 14.25 -7.28 47.53
N ILE A 233 14.96 -8.28 46.98
CA ILE A 233 15.77 -9.25 47.75
C ILE A 233 16.79 -8.51 48.60
N SER A 234 17.51 -7.55 48.01
CA SER A 234 18.53 -6.77 48.73
C SER A 234 17.91 -5.95 49.86
N ASN A 235 16.72 -5.40 49.66
CA ASN A 235 15.99 -4.67 50.70
C ASN A 235 15.51 -5.56 51.84
N LEU A 236 14.90 -6.70 51.50
CA LEU A 236 14.45 -7.68 52.50
C LEU A 236 15.64 -8.23 53.29
N TRP A 237 16.77 -8.47 52.63
CA TRP A 237 18.03 -8.85 53.27
C TRP A 237 18.51 -7.80 54.28
N ASN A 238 18.63 -6.54 53.85
CA ASN A 238 19.09 -5.45 54.73
C ASN A 238 18.19 -5.31 55.97
N LYS A 239 16.88 -5.48 55.78
CA LYS A 239 15.90 -5.43 56.86
C LYS A 239 15.96 -6.65 57.79
N ALA A 240 16.27 -7.82 57.25
CA ALA A 240 16.52 -9.02 58.05
C ALA A 240 17.76 -8.87 58.94
N VAL A 241 18.84 -8.27 58.42
CA VAL A 241 20.05 -7.92 59.19
C VAL A 241 19.74 -6.88 60.27
N GLU A 242 19.02 -5.80 59.93
CA GLU A 242 18.64 -4.75 60.88
C GLU A 242 17.85 -5.31 62.08
N LEU A 243 16.93 -6.25 61.82
CA LEU A 243 16.09 -6.89 62.83
C LEU A 243 16.78 -8.03 63.58
N GLY A 244 18.05 -8.35 63.26
CA GLY A 244 18.82 -9.41 63.93
C GLY A 244 18.36 -10.83 63.58
N LEU A 245 17.76 -11.03 62.40
CA LEU A 245 17.33 -12.35 61.90
C LEU A 245 18.44 -13.09 61.14
N THR A 246 19.48 -12.36 60.72
CA THR A 246 20.65 -12.90 60.01
C THR A 246 21.84 -11.96 60.21
N GLU A 247 23.06 -12.48 60.09
CA GLU A 247 24.28 -11.68 60.09
C GLU A 247 24.57 -11.13 58.69
N ASP A 248 25.22 -9.96 58.62
CA ASP A 248 25.69 -9.41 57.34
C ASP A 248 26.98 -10.10 56.91
N ASN A 249 26.99 -10.63 55.69
CA ASN A 249 28.18 -11.21 55.09
C ASN A 249 28.48 -10.50 53.75
N PRO A 250 29.60 -9.77 53.66
CA PRO A 250 29.91 -8.92 52.50
C PRO A 250 30.17 -9.69 51.19
N ASN A 251 30.37 -11.01 51.25
CA ASN A 251 30.66 -11.84 50.07
C ASN A 251 29.44 -12.55 49.46
N GLN A 252 28.22 -12.28 49.94
CA GLN A 252 27.02 -12.96 49.45
C GLN A 252 26.47 -12.35 48.16
N ASN A 253 26.29 -13.19 47.14
CA ASN A 253 25.60 -12.83 45.90
C ASN A 253 24.06 -12.77 46.13
N THR A 254 23.30 -12.36 45.12
CA THR A 254 21.83 -12.25 45.22
C THR A 254 21.15 -13.59 45.53
N ASP A 255 21.67 -14.71 45.00
CA ASP A 255 21.14 -16.05 45.22
C ASP A 255 21.43 -16.55 46.64
N ASP A 256 22.60 -16.23 47.21
CA ASP A 256 22.97 -16.54 48.59
C ASP A 256 22.02 -15.82 49.56
N LYS A 257 21.73 -14.54 49.31
CA LYS A 257 20.75 -13.75 50.09
C LYS A 257 19.35 -14.35 50.00
N LEU A 258 18.93 -14.77 48.81
CA LEU A 258 17.64 -15.41 48.60
C LEU A 258 17.53 -16.76 49.33
N ASN A 259 18.59 -17.57 49.31
CA ASN A 259 18.63 -18.85 50.01
C ASN A 259 18.55 -18.66 51.53
N ASN A 260 19.27 -17.69 52.08
CA ASN A 260 19.17 -17.36 53.50
C ASN A 260 17.78 -16.83 53.88
N LEU A 261 17.15 -16.00 53.04
CA LEU A 261 15.76 -15.56 53.25
C LEU A 261 14.76 -16.73 53.22
N LYS A 262 15.00 -17.76 52.40
CA LYS A 262 14.22 -19.02 52.43
C LYS A 262 14.46 -19.81 53.72
N GLU A 263 15.69 -19.86 54.20
CA GLU A 263 16.01 -20.50 55.49
C GLU A 263 15.32 -19.80 56.66
N ILE A 264 15.25 -18.46 56.67
CA ILE A 264 14.51 -17.69 57.68
C ILE A 264 13.03 -18.12 57.73
N ILE A 265 12.39 -18.34 56.58
CA ILE A 265 11.02 -18.85 56.51
C ILE A 265 10.93 -20.28 57.05
N ASN A 266 11.83 -21.17 56.64
CA ASN A 266 11.82 -22.57 57.10
C ASN A 266 12.01 -22.68 58.63
N ILE A 267 12.84 -21.82 59.21
CA ILE A 267 13.06 -21.77 60.66
C ILE A 267 11.82 -21.20 61.36
N PHE A 268 11.19 -20.17 60.78
CA PHE A 268 9.93 -19.62 61.30
C PHE A 268 8.78 -20.65 61.29
N ASP A 269 8.68 -21.47 60.25
CA ASP A 269 7.64 -22.50 60.15
C ASP A 269 7.88 -23.69 61.11
N SER A 270 9.11 -23.88 61.61
CA SER A 270 9.52 -25.04 62.41
C SER A 270 9.84 -24.75 63.89
N ARG A 271 10.05 -23.49 64.30
CA ARG A 271 10.44 -23.09 65.67
C ARG A 271 9.69 -21.84 66.17
N ARG A 272 9.77 -21.54 67.47
CA ARG A 272 9.23 -20.28 68.04
C ARG A 272 10.20 -19.13 67.73
N ILE A 273 9.64 -17.96 67.41
CA ILE A 273 10.36 -16.74 66.97
C ILE A 273 11.43 -16.30 67.97
N GLU A 274 11.23 -16.61 69.25
CA GLU A 274 12.12 -16.28 70.38
C GLU A 274 13.52 -16.91 70.29
N ASP A 275 13.70 -17.98 69.52
CA ASP A 275 14.97 -18.73 69.43
C ASP A 275 15.93 -18.21 68.34
N ILE A 276 15.52 -17.22 67.53
CA ILE A 276 16.24 -16.77 66.32
C ILE A 276 17.01 -15.45 66.55
N PHE A 277 16.80 -14.79 67.68
CA PHE A 277 17.25 -13.41 67.89
C PHE A 277 18.75 -13.26 68.12
N LEU A 278 19.43 -12.66 67.14
CA LEU A 278 20.66 -11.91 67.37
C LEU A 278 20.33 -10.50 67.89
N PRO A 279 21.28 -9.80 68.55
CA PRO A 279 21.08 -8.40 68.94
C PRO A 279 20.75 -7.54 67.69
N PRO A 280 19.65 -6.79 67.67
CA PRO A 280 19.26 -5.99 66.51
C PRO A 280 20.29 -4.88 66.25
N HIS A 281 20.71 -4.76 64.98
CA HIS A 281 21.64 -3.73 64.54
C HIS A 281 20.90 -2.50 64.00
N TYR A 282 20.27 -1.74 64.91
CA TYR A 282 19.47 -0.56 64.54
C TYR A 282 20.22 0.52 63.73
N GLN A 283 21.56 0.55 63.78
CA GLN A 283 22.39 1.49 63.02
C GLN A 283 22.80 0.98 61.63
N TYR A 284 22.58 -0.30 61.32
CA TYR A 284 23.04 -0.95 60.09
C TYR A 284 22.53 -0.24 58.84
N THR A 285 21.21 -0.06 58.74
CA THR A 285 20.53 0.60 57.62
C THR A 285 21.00 2.04 57.43
N ASN A 286 21.28 2.76 58.54
CA ASN A 286 21.78 4.13 58.50
C ASN A 286 23.25 4.22 58.04
N ASN A 287 24.11 3.32 58.50
CA ASN A 287 25.51 3.26 58.05
C ASN A 287 25.58 2.91 56.56
N LYS A 288 24.77 1.95 56.11
CA LYS A 288 24.67 1.55 54.70
C LYS A 288 24.12 2.68 53.82
N TYR A 289 23.19 3.48 54.34
CA TYR A 289 22.73 4.70 53.67
C TYR A 289 23.87 5.71 53.45
N ILE A 290 24.71 5.94 54.47
CA ILE A 290 25.87 6.83 54.38
C ILE A 290 26.89 6.31 53.34
N GLU A 291 27.16 5.01 53.34
CA GLU A 291 28.02 4.35 52.35
C GLU A 291 27.48 4.46 50.92
N LEU A 292 26.18 4.24 50.71
CA LEU A 292 25.57 4.38 49.38
C LEU A 292 25.57 5.83 48.90
N LYS A 293 25.44 6.79 49.82
CA LYS A 293 25.53 8.22 49.50
C LYS A 293 26.95 8.60 49.06
N SER A 294 27.98 8.13 49.76
CA SER A 294 29.37 8.40 49.34
C SER A 294 29.69 7.71 48.01
N LEU A 295 29.21 6.49 47.78
CA LEU A 295 29.36 5.79 46.51
C LEU A 295 28.68 6.55 45.36
N GLU A 296 27.47 7.08 45.56
CA GLU A 296 26.79 7.90 44.55
C GLU A 296 27.61 9.15 44.17
N GLU A 297 28.18 9.83 45.17
CA GLU A 297 29.04 11.00 44.95
C GLU A 297 30.28 10.63 44.10
N THR A 298 30.91 9.48 44.38
CA THR A 298 32.06 8.99 43.59
C THR A 298 31.68 8.63 42.15
N LEU A 299 30.59 7.89 41.94
CA LEU A 299 30.10 7.53 40.61
C LEU A 299 29.71 8.76 39.79
N GLN A 300 29.11 9.77 40.43
CA GLN A 300 28.75 11.02 39.76
C GLN A 300 30.00 11.79 39.29
N GLN A 301 31.06 11.83 40.11
CA GLN A 301 32.34 12.44 39.72
C GLN A 301 32.98 11.72 38.52
N GLU A 302 32.91 10.39 38.48
CA GLU A 302 33.42 9.61 37.35
C GLU A 302 32.62 9.88 36.07
N ILE A 303 31.29 9.90 36.15
CA ILE A 303 30.40 10.23 35.02
C ILE A 303 30.74 11.63 34.45
N ASP A 304 30.94 12.62 35.33
CA ASP A 304 31.29 13.98 34.90
C ASP A 304 32.66 14.02 34.22
N SER A 305 33.61 13.22 34.70
CA SER A 305 34.95 13.09 34.09
C SER A 305 34.89 12.50 32.68
N ILE A 306 34.09 11.44 32.47
CA ILE A 306 33.92 10.81 31.15
C ILE A 306 33.17 11.74 30.20
N ASN A 307 32.12 12.42 30.67
CA ASN A 307 31.40 13.42 29.88
C ASN A 307 32.29 14.58 29.45
N LYS A 308 33.25 14.99 30.28
CA LYS A 308 34.25 16.00 29.93
C LYS A 308 35.17 15.48 28.81
N ARG A 309 35.64 14.24 28.89
CA ARG A 309 36.45 13.60 27.84
C ARG A 309 35.70 13.51 26.51
N ILE A 310 34.45 13.01 26.51
CA ILE A 310 33.62 12.92 25.30
C ILE A 310 33.46 14.29 24.65
N ARG A 311 33.19 15.35 25.44
CA ARG A 311 33.10 16.72 24.93
C ARG A 311 34.42 17.18 24.28
N SER A 312 35.55 16.92 24.91
CA SER A 312 36.87 17.26 24.34
C SER A 312 37.13 16.56 23.01
N TYR A 313 36.83 15.26 22.89
CA TYR A 313 36.99 14.53 21.63
C TYR A 313 36.03 15.02 20.54
N LYS A 314 34.76 15.29 20.88
CA LYS A 314 33.80 15.88 19.93
C LYS A 314 34.23 17.26 19.45
N SER A 315 34.73 18.12 20.34
CA SER A 315 35.27 19.41 19.93
C SER A 315 36.48 19.25 18.99
N MET A 316 37.35 18.27 19.26
CA MET A 316 38.50 17.99 18.40
C MET A 316 38.08 17.56 16.99
N ASN A 317 37.08 16.66 16.88
CA ASN A 317 36.51 16.27 15.59
C ASN A 317 35.87 17.48 14.87
N HIS A 318 35.13 18.32 15.60
CA HIS A 318 34.50 19.51 15.02
C HIS A 318 35.53 20.52 14.47
N TYR A 319 36.63 20.76 15.20
CA TYR A 319 37.72 21.62 14.70
C TYR A 319 38.43 21.01 13.49
N ALA A 320 38.59 19.68 13.45
CA ALA A 320 39.15 18.99 12.30
C ALA A 320 38.24 19.10 11.06
N GLU A 321 36.92 19.00 11.22
CA GLU A 321 35.95 19.22 10.12
C GLU A 321 35.99 20.66 9.60
N GLN A 322 35.95 21.65 10.49
CA GLN A 322 36.05 23.06 10.09
C GLN A 322 37.34 23.34 9.31
N PHE A 323 38.46 22.76 9.73
CA PHE A 323 39.72 22.87 9.01
C PHE A 323 39.68 22.18 7.64
N ARG A 324 39.03 21.01 7.55
CA ARG A 324 38.81 20.30 6.27
C ARG A 324 37.97 21.12 5.31
N ASP A 325 36.91 21.76 5.79
CA ASP A 325 36.04 22.58 4.95
C ASP A 325 36.76 23.85 4.48
N ALA A 326 37.53 24.49 5.36
CA ALA A 326 38.37 25.64 5.00
C ALA A 326 39.41 25.27 3.91
N THR A 327 40.12 24.15 4.08
CA THR A 327 41.10 23.66 3.09
C THR A 327 40.44 23.24 1.78
N LYS A 328 39.22 22.68 1.82
CA LYS A 328 38.44 22.35 0.62
C LYS A 328 38.04 23.60 -0.17
N ILE A 329 37.55 24.64 0.50
CA ILE A 329 37.20 25.92 -0.13
C ILE A 329 38.44 26.53 -0.79
N GLU A 330 39.58 26.51 -0.10
CA GLU A 330 40.84 27.04 -0.63
C GLU A 330 41.33 26.22 -1.84
N LYS A 331 41.21 24.89 -1.80
CA LYS A 331 41.52 24.01 -2.93
C LYS A 331 40.59 24.23 -4.13
N GLU A 332 39.29 24.40 -3.90
CA GLU A 332 38.32 24.68 -4.95
C GLU A 332 38.60 26.03 -5.65
N SER A 333 39.06 27.03 -4.90
CA SER A 333 39.48 28.33 -5.47
C SER A 333 40.69 28.23 -6.42
N LEU A 334 41.50 27.18 -6.27
CA LEU A 334 42.72 26.94 -7.04
C LEU A 334 42.55 25.94 -8.20
N LEU A 335 41.34 25.36 -8.38
CA LEU A 335 41.04 24.38 -9.45
C LEU A 335 41.21 24.97 -10.87
N ASN A 336 41.00 26.27 -11.05
CA ASN A 336 41.12 26.92 -12.35
C ASN A 336 42.58 27.17 -12.80
N ILE A 337 43.59 26.92 -11.96
CA ILE A 337 45.00 27.10 -12.34
C ILE A 337 45.39 26.14 -13.47
N ASP A 338 44.86 24.92 -13.49
CA ASP A 338 45.18 23.93 -14.53
C ASP A 338 44.54 24.31 -15.88
N TRP A 339 43.36 24.94 -15.85
CA TRP A 339 42.73 25.55 -17.02
C TRP A 339 43.52 26.76 -17.52
N ILE A 340 43.97 27.64 -16.61
CA ILE A 340 44.82 28.79 -16.93
C ILE A 340 46.14 28.31 -17.57
N LYS A 341 46.81 27.29 -17.01
CA LYS A 341 48.01 26.68 -17.60
C LYS A 341 47.77 26.14 -19.01
N LYS A 342 46.62 25.52 -19.28
CA LYS A 342 46.27 24.97 -20.60
C LYS A 342 45.96 26.04 -21.65
N ASN A 343 45.43 27.20 -21.24
CA ASN A 343 44.98 28.25 -22.17
C ASN A 343 45.93 29.45 -22.28
N LEU A 344 46.95 29.52 -21.43
CA LEU A 344 48.05 30.47 -21.59
C LEU A 344 48.90 30.07 -22.80
N LYS A 345 48.90 30.91 -23.83
CA LYS A 345 49.86 30.79 -24.93
C LYS A 345 51.26 31.12 -24.39
N THR A 346 52.22 30.24 -24.64
CA THR A 346 53.60 30.35 -24.12
C THR A 346 54.41 31.48 -24.75
N GLU A 347 53.94 32.08 -25.84
CA GLU A 347 54.58 33.20 -26.50
C GLU A 347 53.53 34.24 -26.90
N THR A 348 53.39 35.27 -26.06
CA THR A 348 52.66 36.48 -26.40
C THR A 348 53.66 37.58 -26.70
N THR A 349 53.68 38.04 -27.95
CA THR A 349 54.41 39.25 -28.35
C THR A 349 53.72 40.47 -27.76
N CYS A 350 54.47 41.31 -27.06
CA CYS A 350 53.94 42.55 -26.51
C CYS A 350 53.52 43.49 -27.66
N LEU A 351 52.23 43.81 -27.74
CA LEU A 351 51.67 44.71 -28.77
C LEU A 351 52.27 46.14 -28.75
N VAL A 352 52.93 46.53 -27.66
CA VAL A 352 53.48 47.89 -27.46
C VAL A 352 54.96 47.98 -27.83
N CYS A 353 55.77 46.96 -27.55
CA CYS A 353 57.22 47.01 -27.78
C CYS A 353 57.81 45.81 -28.54
N GLY A 354 56.96 44.88 -29.01
CA GLY A 354 57.36 43.75 -29.86
C GLY A 354 58.20 42.68 -29.18
N SER A 355 58.54 42.84 -27.89
CA SER A 355 59.34 41.87 -27.16
C SER A 355 58.50 40.65 -26.75
N ILE A 356 59.11 39.46 -26.85
CA ILE A 356 58.53 38.20 -26.40
C ILE A 356 58.89 38.08 -24.92
N TYR A 357 57.93 38.32 -24.04
CA TYR A 357 58.12 38.14 -22.59
C TYR A 357 57.00 37.31 -21.99
N ASN A 358 57.40 36.30 -21.22
CA ASN A 358 56.52 35.30 -20.63
C ASN A 358 56.19 35.63 -19.16
N HIS A 359 55.64 36.83 -18.92
CA HIS A 359 55.35 37.37 -17.58
C HIS A 359 54.36 36.53 -16.75
N LEU A 360 53.63 35.62 -17.38
CA LEU A 360 52.61 34.80 -16.72
C LEU A 360 53.22 33.57 -16.03
N THR A 361 54.44 33.17 -16.42
CA THR A 361 55.12 31.97 -15.89
C THR A 361 55.47 32.04 -14.40
N PRO A 362 56.03 33.14 -13.85
CA PRO A 362 56.40 33.23 -12.43
C PRO A 362 55.16 33.22 -11.51
N ILE A 363 54.09 33.91 -11.91
CA ILE A 363 52.84 34.00 -11.15
C ILE A 363 52.16 32.63 -11.09
N VAL A 364 52.06 31.95 -12.24
CA VAL A 364 51.50 30.60 -12.32
C VAL A 364 52.32 29.60 -11.50
N LYS A 365 53.65 29.74 -11.47
CA LYS A 365 54.53 28.88 -10.67
C LYS A 365 54.37 29.10 -9.16
N SER A 366 54.26 30.36 -8.72
CA SER A 366 53.97 30.70 -7.32
C SER A 366 52.60 30.15 -6.85
N LEU A 367 51.58 30.25 -7.71
CA LEU A 367 50.26 29.68 -7.44
C LEU A 367 50.28 28.14 -7.40
N ASP A 368 51.10 27.49 -8.23
CA ASP A 368 51.31 26.03 -8.20
C ASP A 368 51.98 25.57 -6.92
N ASP A 369 52.99 26.31 -6.44
CA ASP A 369 53.68 26.00 -5.18
C ASP A 369 52.76 26.21 -3.97
N SER A 370 51.88 27.22 -4.00
CA SER A 370 50.83 27.41 -2.99
C SER A 370 49.81 26.27 -3.01
N LYS A 371 49.39 25.81 -4.20
CA LYS A 371 48.50 24.65 -4.35
C LYS A 371 49.13 23.38 -3.76
N LYS A 372 50.42 23.11 -4.05
CA LYS A 372 51.15 21.97 -3.47
C LYS A 372 51.25 22.02 -1.95
N LYS A 373 51.45 23.21 -1.37
CA LYS A 373 51.45 23.38 0.10
C LYS A 373 50.10 23.07 0.72
N ILE A 374 49.01 23.49 0.08
CA ILE A 374 47.63 23.20 0.53
C ILE A 374 47.30 21.71 0.36
N ASP A 375 47.75 21.08 -0.72
CA ASP A 375 47.59 19.63 -0.91
C ASP A 375 48.33 18.83 0.17
N LEU A 376 49.59 19.20 0.48
CA LEU A 376 50.37 18.57 1.55
C LEU A 376 49.76 18.78 2.95
N SER A 377 49.21 19.97 3.24
CA SER A 377 48.57 20.23 4.53
C SER A 377 47.21 19.53 4.67
N SER A 378 46.49 19.35 3.56
CA SER A 378 45.24 18.59 3.50
C SER A 378 45.47 17.09 3.75
N GLU A 379 46.54 16.51 3.18
CA GLU A 379 46.90 15.09 3.39
C GLU A 379 47.40 14.81 4.81
N ALA A 380 48.06 15.77 5.45
CA ALA A 380 48.56 15.64 6.83
C ALA A 380 47.45 15.69 7.90
N PHE A 381 46.28 16.25 7.58
CA PHE A 381 45.15 16.46 8.51
C PHE A 381 43.93 15.58 8.15
N ILE A 382 44.16 14.28 8.02
CA ILE A 382 43.06 13.29 8.07
C ILE A 382 42.82 12.97 9.55
N PRO A 383 41.64 13.24 10.13
CA PRO A 383 41.37 12.83 11.50
C PRO A 383 41.59 11.31 11.59
N PRO A 384 42.46 10.81 12.50
CA PRO A 384 42.69 9.39 12.59
C PRO A 384 41.38 8.70 13.02
N PRO A 385 41.01 7.54 12.46
CA PRO A 385 39.82 6.75 12.84
C PRO A 385 39.86 6.23 14.30
N ILE A 386 40.89 6.64 15.06
CA ILE A 386 41.12 6.33 16.46
C ILE A 386 40.15 7.15 17.35
N THR A 387 39.75 8.36 16.96
CA THR A 387 38.91 9.23 17.82
C THR A 387 37.49 8.71 17.97
N ASP A 388 36.90 8.19 16.90
CA ASP A 388 35.54 7.64 16.92
C ASP A 388 35.45 6.39 17.80
N LYS A 389 36.44 5.49 17.69
CA LYS A 389 36.56 4.30 18.55
C LYS A 389 36.74 4.67 20.04
N GLN A 390 37.44 5.77 20.34
CA GLN A 390 37.58 6.25 21.72
C GLN A 390 36.26 6.84 22.24
N ILE A 391 35.52 7.59 21.41
CA ILE A 391 34.19 8.10 21.78
C ILE A 391 33.24 6.94 22.07
N GLU A 392 33.23 5.90 21.23
CA GLU A 392 32.42 4.69 21.43
C GLU A 392 32.79 3.98 22.74
N ASN A 393 34.09 3.77 23.02
CA ASN A 393 34.54 3.19 24.28
C ASN A 393 34.10 4.01 25.51
N PHE A 394 34.22 5.33 25.44
CA PHE A 394 33.76 6.21 26.53
C PHE A 394 32.24 6.19 26.69
N GLN A 395 31.47 6.03 25.61
CA GLN A 395 30.01 5.87 25.69
C GLN A 395 29.61 4.54 26.35
N ILE A 396 30.32 3.45 26.04
CA ILE A 396 30.11 2.16 26.71
C ILE A 396 30.41 2.27 28.21
N GLN A 397 31.52 2.93 28.59
CA GLN A 397 31.86 3.18 29.99
C GLN A 397 30.82 4.07 30.68
N LEU A 398 30.35 5.12 30.01
CA LEU A 398 29.31 6.02 30.52
C LEU A 398 28.02 5.28 30.82
N ASN A 399 27.56 4.41 29.92
CA ASN A 399 26.34 3.64 30.11
C ASN A 399 26.45 2.70 31.34
N LYS A 400 27.60 2.03 31.51
CA LYS A 400 27.85 1.19 32.70
C LYS A 400 27.78 1.98 34.00
N LEU A 401 28.46 3.13 34.08
CA LEU A 401 28.41 3.98 35.26
C LEU A 401 27.01 4.57 35.51
N GLN A 402 26.24 4.86 34.46
CA GLN A 402 24.86 5.31 34.57
C GLN A 402 23.92 4.23 35.08
N GLU A 403 24.12 2.97 34.72
CA GLU A 403 23.39 1.84 35.30
C GLU A 403 23.72 1.67 36.79
N GLU A 404 25.00 1.72 37.15
CA GLU A 404 25.46 1.61 38.54
C GLU A 404 24.92 2.74 39.42
N ILE A 405 25.01 4.00 38.99
CA ILE A 405 24.51 5.13 39.79
C ILE A 405 22.99 5.06 39.96
N ASN A 406 22.25 4.59 38.95
CA ASN A 406 20.80 4.42 39.06
C ASN A 406 20.44 3.29 40.03
N LYS A 407 21.20 2.19 40.05
CA LYS A 407 21.04 1.10 41.03
C LYS A 407 21.31 1.60 42.46
N THR A 408 22.40 2.34 42.65
CA THR A 408 22.78 2.95 43.94
C THR A 408 21.71 3.94 44.43
N ARG A 409 21.22 4.84 43.56
CA ARG A 409 20.15 5.80 43.88
C ARG A 409 18.84 5.14 44.28
N LYS A 410 18.39 4.13 43.52
CA LYS A 410 17.17 3.37 43.84
C LYS A 410 17.28 2.72 45.22
N THR A 411 18.40 2.04 45.48
CA THR A 411 18.66 1.37 46.76
C THR A 411 18.67 2.38 47.92
N ARG A 412 19.34 3.54 47.75
CA ARG A 412 19.39 4.60 48.76
C ARG A 412 18.01 5.18 49.08
N LEU A 413 17.22 5.54 48.06
CA LEU A 413 15.87 6.12 48.22
C LEU A 413 14.92 5.18 48.97
N GLN A 414 15.05 3.87 48.77
CA GLN A 414 14.22 2.88 49.47
C GLN A 414 14.60 2.73 50.95
N LEU A 415 15.89 2.86 51.30
CA LEU A 415 16.35 2.88 52.70
C LEU A 415 15.90 4.14 53.45
N GLU A 416 15.74 5.26 52.75
CA GLU A 416 15.23 6.52 53.30
C GLU A 416 13.75 6.42 53.71
N LEU A 417 12.92 5.76 52.89
CA LEU A 417 11.49 5.57 53.13
C LEU A 417 11.17 4.62 54.31
N SER A 418 12.14 3.81 54.76
CA SER A 418 11.96 2.87 55.89
C SER A 418 12.13 3.47 57.29
N ASN A 419 12.58 4.72 57.42
CA ASN A 419 12.94 5.32 58.71
C ASN A 419 11.79 5.96 59.51
N ASP A 420 10.58 6.08 58.96
CA ASP A 420 9.42 6.65 59.67
C ASP A 420 8.48 5.56 60.22
N SER A 421 8.73 5.07 61.45
CA SER A 421 7.66 4.66 62.39
C SER A 421 8.21 3.98 63.66
N THR A 422 8.08 4.64 64.80
CA THR A 422 8.28 4.08 66.14
C THR A 422 7.14 3.13 66.54
N LYS A 423 7.20 1.84 66.18
CA LYS A 423 6.37 0.76 66.77
C LYS A 423 7.07 -0.61 66.79
N ASP A 424 6.72 -1.39 67.82
CA ASP A 424 7.05 -2.76 68.24
C ASP A 424 7.83 -3.68 67.26
N SER A 425 8.95 -4.24 67.73
CA SER A 425 9.90 -5.05 66.93
C SER A 425 9.29 -6.35 66.38
N LEU A 426 8.39 -6.99 67.13
CA LEU A 426 7.71 -8.21 66.71
C LEU A 426 6.80 -8.00 65.49
N SER A 427 6.07 -6.88 65.46
CA SER A 427 5.19 -6.55 64.32
C SER A 427 5.97 -6.35 63.02
N ARG A 428 7.20 -5.80 63.10
CA ARG A 428 8.08 -5.62 61.94
C ARG A 428 8.60 -6.95 61.38
N ILE A 429 8.83 -7.93 62.25
CA ILE A 429 9.31 -9.27 61.87
C ILE A 429 8.22 -10.03 61.12
N TYR A 430 6.99 -10.07 61.63
CA TYR A 430 5.88 -10.71 60.92
C TYR A 430 5.60 -10.06 59.56
N LEU A 431 5.70 -8.74 59.46
CA LEU A 431 5.54 -8.02 58.20
C LEU A 431 6.68 -8.33 57.21
N LEU A 432 7.92 -8.44 57.69
CA LEU A 432 9.06 -8.85 56.87
C LEU A 432 8.85 -10.28 56.33
N ILE A 433 8.45 -11.22 57.17
CA ILE A 433 8.21 -12.62 56.77
C ILE A 433 7.10 -12.71 55.73
N GLY A 434 5.99 -11.98 55.92
CA GLY A 434 4.92 -11.90 54.92
C GLY A 434 5.40 -11.35 53.57
N ASN A 435 6.30 -10.35 53.58
CA ASN A 435 6.87 -9.81 52.36
C ASN A 435 7.83 -10.80 51.67
N ILE A 436 8.64 -11.54 52.43
CA ILE A 436 9.52 -12.58 51.87
C ILE A 436 8.67 -13.70 51.24
N GLN A 437 7.62 -14.17 51.93
CA GLN A 437 6.70 -15.18 51.39
C GLN A 437 5.99 -14.71 50.11
N SER A 438 5.55 -13.45 50.06
CA SER A 438 4.94 -12.83 48.87
C SER A 438 5.91 -12.81 47.68
N LEU A 439 7.14 -12.37 47.91
CA LEU A 439 8.20 -12.28 46.89
C LEU A 439 8.55 -13.67 46.33
N LEU A 440 8.72 -14.68 47.20
CA LEU A 440 8.98 -16.06 46.78
C LEU A 440 7.83 -16.65 45.96
N LYS A 441 6.58 -16.35 46.35
CA LYS A 441 5.40 -16.79 45.59
C LYS A 441 5.35 -16.16 44.20
N THR A 442 5.70 -14.87 44.06
CA THR A 442 5.79 -14.21 42.74
C THR A 442 6.92 -14.77 41.87
N MET A 443 8.07 -15.13 42.45
CA MET A 443 9.19 -15.73 41.70
C MET A 443 8.85 -17.10 41.10
N LEU A 444 8.20 -17.96 41.88
CA LEU A 444 7.78 -19.29 41.42
C LEU A 444 6.79 -19.25 40.25
N THR A 445 6.03 -18.16 40.09
CA THR A 445 5.14 -17.99 38.93
C THR A 445 5.86 -17.64 37.64
N VAL A 446 7.10 -17.13 37.70
CA VAL A 446 7.85 -16.68 36.51
C VAL A 446 8.88 -17.71 36.04
N GLU A 447 9.48 -18.51 36.93
CA GLU A 447 10.40 -19.59 36.56
C GLU A 447 9.77 -20.66 35.63
N ARG A 448 8.44 -20.69 35.52
CA ARG A 448 7.71 -21.59 34.60
C ARG A 448 7.64 -21.10 33.14
N ASN A 449 8.34 -20.02 32.76
CA ASN A 449 8.21 -19.37 31.45
C ASN A 449 9.27 -19.78 30.39
N ASP A 450 9.99 -20.89 30.55
CA ASP A 450 10.92 -21.44 29.53
C ASP A 450 10.26 -21.68 28.16
N ASP A 451 8.93 -21.80 28.13
CA ASP A 451 8.15 -21.95 26.89
C ASP A 451 8.13 -20.67 26.06
N LEU A 452 8.24 -19.48 26.67
CA LEU A 452 8.18 -18.20 25.96
C LEU A 452 9.34 -18.03 24.99
N SER A 453 10.57 -18.36 25.41
CA SER A 453 11.76 -18.27 24.57
C SER A 453 11.71 -19.25 23.40
N LYS A 454 11.19 -20.46 23.61
CA LYS A 454 10.99 -21.45 22.54
C LYS A 454 9.95 -20.98 21.52
N GLU A 455 8.82 -20.45 21.98
CA GLU A 455 7.79 -19.89 21.11
C GLU A 455 8.33 -18.73 20.26
N MET A 456 9.14 -17.85 20.83
CA MET A 456 9.78 -16.75 20.11
C MET A 456 10.73 -17.25 19.02
N LEU A 457 11.55 -18.25 19.30
CA LEU A 457 12.45 -18.88 18.31
C LEU A 457 11.66 -19.49 17.15
N LEU A 458 10.57 -20.22 17.44
CA LEU A 458 9.71 -20.80 16.40
C LEU A 458 9.04 -19.71 15.53
N LEU A 459 8.62 -18.60 16.13
CA LEU A 459 8.06 -17.46 15.40
C LEU A 459 9.11 -16.77 14.52
N GLN A 460 10.34 -16.60 15.01
CA GLN A 460 11.45 -16.05 14.24
C GLN A 460 11.77 -16.94 13.03
N GLU A 461 11.91 -18.25 13.23
CA GLU A 461 12.14 -19.22 12.14
C GLU A 461 11.01 -19.17 11.10
N LYS A 462 9.75 -19.08 11.54
CA LYS A 462 8.60 -18.93 10.65
C LYS A 462 8.67 -17.63 9.83
N ILE A 463 9.06 -16.51 10.45
CA ILE A 463 9.22 -15.21 9.78
C ILE A 463 10.34 -15.27 8.74
N GLU A 464 11.46 -15.91 9.08
CA GLU A 464 12.59 -16.09 8.15
C GLU A 464 12.18 -16.92 6.94
N ASN A 465 11.54 -18.07 7.15
CA ASN A 465 11.02 -18.93 6.08
C ASN A 465 10.03 -18.18 5.15
N LEU A 466 9.11 -17.41 5.72
CA LEU A 466 8.19 -16.57 4.94
C LEU A 466 8.92 -15.46 4.18
N SER A 467 9.96 -14.86 4.77
CA SER A 467 10.75 -13.83 4.10
C SER A 467 11.56 -14.38 2.93
N LEU A 468 12.08 -15.61 3.05
CA LEU A 468 12.75 -16.33 1.98
C LEU A 468 11.79 -16.64 0.83
N PHE A 469 10.57 -17.11 1.15
CA PHE A 469 9.53 -17.34 0.14
C PHE A 469 9.29 -16.10 -0.75
N PHE A 470 9.22 -14.89 -0.18
CA PHE A 470 9.04 -13.67 -0.97
C PHE A 470 10.25 -13.32 -1.85
N LYS A 471 11.47 -13.57 -1.34
CA LYS A 471 12.71 -13.34 -2.10
C LYS A 471 12.82 -14.31 -3.29
N GLU A 472 12.56 -15.60 -3.06
CA GLU A 472 12.63 -16.64 -4.10
C GLU A 472 11.62 -16.41 -5.22
N ASN A 473 10.38 -16.03 -4.88
CA ASN A 473 9.32 -15.80 -5.85
C ASN A 473 9.41 -14.45 -6.59
N ASN A 474 10.39 -13.60 -6.25
CA ASN A 474 10.70 -12.36 -6.99
C ASN A 474 9.48 -11.46 -7.29
N TYR A 475 8.51 -11.38 -6.36
CA TYR A 475 7.27 -10.62 -6.56
C TYR A 475 7.50 -9.14 -6.87
N HIS A 476 8.58 -8.55 -6.34
CA HIS A 476 8.96 -7.17 -6.67
C HIS A 476 9.30 -7.00 -8.17
N ASN A 477 10.06 -7.92 -8.74
CA ASN A 477 10.40 -7.90 -10.17
C ASN A 477 9.16 -8.16 -11.03
N ARG A 478 8.26 -9.03 -10.58
CA ARG A 478 6.97 -9.27 -11.24
C ARG A 478 6.12 -8.01 -11.29
N GLU A 479 6.05 -7.27 -10.18
CA GLU A 479 5.35 -5.98 -10.11
C GLU A 479 5.96 -4.95 -11.07
N LEU A 480 7.28 -4.77 -11.05
CA LEU A 480 7.97 -3.84 -11.97
C LEU A 480 7.76 -4.22 -13.44
N SER A 481 7.88 -5.51 -13.77
CA SER A 481 7.66 -6.03 -15.12
C SER A 481 6.23 -5.79 -15.60
N ALA A 482 5.24 -6.03 -14.73
CA ALA A 482 3.84 -5.77 -15.04
C ALA A 482 3.56 -4.29 -15.31
N LYS A 483 4.08 -3.40 -14.45
CA LYS A 483 3.96 -1.94 -14.63
C LYS A 483 4.53 -1.49 -15.98
N PHE A 484 5.75 -1.92 -16.28
CA PHE A 484 6.41 -1.60 -17.55
C PHE A 484 5.60 -2.08 -18.76
N LYS A 485 5.10 -3.33 -18.74
CA LYS A 485 4.32 -3.89 -19.85
C LYS A 485 2.99 -3.14 -20.05
N ILE A 486 2.30 -2.80 -18.97
CA ILE A 486 1.06 -2.03 -19.03
C ILE A 486 1.34 -0.65 -19.64
N ASP A 487 2.39 0.03 -19.17
CA ASP A 487 2.77 1.35 -19.68
C ASP A 487 3.11 1.29 -21.18
N GLU A 488 3.88 0.29 -21.63
CA GLU A 488 4.18 0.12 -23.06
C GLU A 488 2.93 -0.12 -23.92
N LEU A 489 1.96 -0.89 -23.41
CA LEU A 489 0.68 -1.06 -24.10
C LEU A 489 -0.12 0.25 -24.16
N ILE A 490 -0.18 1.01 -23.06
CA ILE A 490 -0.82 2.33 -23.01
C ILE A 490 -0.19 3.26 -24.05
N LYS A 491 1.14 3.36 -24.09
CA LYS A 491 1.88 4.17 -25.06
C LYS A 491 1.58 3.74 -26.49
N GLY A 492 1.53 2.43 -26.76
CA GLY A 492 1.20 1.89 -28.08
C GLY A 492 -0.20 2.29 -28.56
N TYR A 493 -1.21 2.15 -27.71
CA TYR A 493 -2.57 2.58 -28.03
C TYR A 493 -2.68 4.11 -28.15
N ALA A 494 -2.06 4.86 -27.25
CA ALA A 494 -2.02 6.32 -27.29
C ALA A 494 -1.33 6.85 -28.57
N GLN A 495 -0.28 6.16 -29.05
CA GLN A 495 0.34 6.45 -30.34
C GLN A 495 -0.64 6.19 -31.50
N ASN A 496 -1.41 5.09 -31.46
CA ASN A 496 -2.42 4.80 -32.47
C ASN A 496 -3.53 5.85 -32.51
N PHE A 497 -3.92 6.38 -31.35
CA PHE A 497 -4.85 7.52 -31.24
C PHE A 497 -4.24 8.87 -31.69
N ARG A 498 -2.91 8.98 -31.77
CA ARG A 498 -2.14 10.21 -32.02
C ARG A 498 -2.25 11.25 -30.89
N LEU A 499 -2.26 10.77 -29.64
CA LEU A 499 -2.41 11.63 -28.46
C LEU A 499 -1.16 12.45 -28.17
N THR A 500 -1.31 13.59 -27.51
CA THR A 500 -0.16 14.41 -27.10
C THR A 500 0.60 13.74 -25.97
N GLN A 501 1.94 13.85 -25.97
CA GLN A 501 2.84 13.32 -24.94
C GLN A 501 2.78 11.79 -24.73
N TYR A 502 2.26 11.02 -25.69
CA TYR A 502 2.07 9.56 -25.57
C TYR A 502 3.31 8.78 -25.15
N GLN A 503 4.52 9.21 -25.51
CA GLN A 503 5.78 8.53 -25.17
C GLN A 503 6.10 8.56 -23.66
N LEU A 504 5.56 9.56 -22.95
CA LEU A 504 5.83 9.83 -21.54
C LEU A 504 4.72 9.30 -20.63
N ALA A 505 3.66 8.73 -21.21
CA ALA A 505 2.49 8.23 -20.49
C ALA A 505 2.83 6.98 -19.66
N SER A 506 2.37 6.97 -18.41
CA SER A 506 2.48 5.86 -17.47
C SER A 506 1.29 5.88 -16.51
N LEU A 507 0.80 4.70 -16.12
CA LEU A 507 -0.24 4.59 -15.11
C LEU A 507 0.33 4.91 -13.72
N ASP A 508 -0.23 5.93 -13.06
CA ASP A 508 0.09 6.19 -11.66
C ASP A 508 -0.81 5.36 -10.72
N TYR A 509 -0.18 4.45 -9.98
CA TYR A 509 -0.86 3.49 -9.09
C TYR A 509 -1.36 4.14 -7.80
N ARG A 510 -0.86 5.34 -7.45
CA ARG A 510 -1.29 6.09 -6.27
C ARG A 510 -2.45 7.01 -6.60
N GLU A 511 -2.40 7.69 -7.75
CA GLU A 511 -3.49 8.57 -8.17
C GLU A 511 -4.58 7.87 -8.99
N LEU A 512 -4.32 6.65 -9.48
CA LEU A 512 -5.22 5.88 -10.34
C LEU A 512 -5.61 6.63 -11.62
N THR A 513 -4.63 7.30 -12.24
CA THR A 513 -4.79 8.07 -13.48
C THR A 513 -3.53 7.94 -14.33
N ILE A 514 -3.55 8.51 -15.53
CA ILE A 514 -2.36 8.62 -16.38
C ILE A 514 -1.50 9.80 -15.93
N SER A 515 -0.21 9.53 -15.80
CA SER A 515 0.83 10.51 -15.51
C SER A 515 1.84 10.59 -16.66
N PHE A 516 2.49 11.74 -16.77
CA PHE A 516 3.42 12.09 -17.83
C PHE A 516 4.72 12.57 -17.19
N GLN A 517 5.82 11.87 -17.46
CA GLN A 517 7.12 12.26 -16.92
C GLN A 517 7.65 13.51 -17.65
N LYS A 518 8.05 14.55 -16.93
CA LYS A 518 8.64 15.75 -17.56
C LYS A 518 10.00 15.42 -18.17
N LYS A 519 10.25 15.87 -19.40
CA LYS A 519 11.48 15.59 -20.17
C LYS A 519 12.80 15.98 -19.46
N ASN A 520 12.74 16.87 -18.47
CA ASN A 520 13.92 17.41 -17.75
C ASN A 520 13.90 17.16 -16.23
N SER A 521 12.98 16.35 -15.70
CA SER A 521 12.93 16.04 -14.26
C SER A 521 12.52 14.59 -14.04
N PHE A 522 13.30 13.88 -13.23
CA PHE A 522 12.97 12.51 -12.80
C PHE A 522 11.88 12.47 -11.72
N HIS A 523 11.61 13.60 -11.05
CA HIS A 523 10.72 13.66 -9.90
C HIS A 523 9.39 14.38 -10.17
N GLU A 524 9.32 15.19 -11.23
CA GLU A 524 8.08 15.89 -11.58
C GLU A 524 7.28 15.11 -12.63
N LYS A 525 6.01 14.89 -12.29
CA LYS A 525 5.00 14.30 -13.16
C LYS A 525 3.88 15.31 -13.38
N GLU A 526 3.36 15.32 -14.60
CA GLU A 526 2.08 15.93 -14.93
C GLU A 526 1.02 14.83 -14.95
N PHE A 527 -0.24 15.16 -14.68
CA PHE A 527 -1.35 14.23 -14.69
C PHE A 527 -2.35 14.52 -15.80
N LEU A 528 -3.25 13.58 -16.07
CA LEU A 528 -4.24 13.69 -17.15
C LEU A 528 -5.09 14.97 -17.09
N TRP A 529 -5.43 15.47 -15.89
CA TRP A 529 -6.18 16.72 -15.72
C TRP A 529 -5.38 17.98 -16.06
N GLU A 530 -4.05 17.89 -16.13
CA GLU A 530 -3.16 18.99 -16.50
C GLU A 530 -2.92 19.06 -18.02
N ILE A 531 -3.18 17.96 -18.74
CA ILE A 531 -3.09 17.93 -20.20
C ILE A 531 -4.43 18.35 -20.80
N GLY A 532 -4.43 19.38 -21.64
CA GLY A 532 -5.63 19.92 -22.27
C GLY A 532 -6.27 19.01 -23.35
N SER A 533 -7.58 19.21 -23.51
CA SER A 533 -8.53 18.68 -24.51
C SER A 533 -9.27 17.38 -24.15
N GLY A 534 -10.60 17.39 -24.36
CA GLY A 534 -11.45 16.22 -24.18
C GLY A 534 -11.05 15.04 -25.07
N ALA A 535 -10.44 15.29 -26.23
CA ALA A 535 -10.01 14.24 -27.15
C ALA A 535 -8.82 13.46 -26.58
N ASN A 536 -7.89 14.16 -25.93
CA ASN A 536 -6.81 13.52 -25.19
C ASN A 536 -7.34 12.70 -24.00
N TRP A 537 -8.25 13.27 -23.20
CA TRP A 537 -8.85 12.55 -22.07
C TRP A 537 -9.54 11.26 -22.53
N MET A 538 -10.41 11.34 -23.53
CA MET A 538 -11.10 10.17 -24.12
C MET A 538 -10.11 9.15 -24.66
N GLY A 539 -9.13 9.60 -25.44
CA GLY A 539 -8.13 8.73 -26.03
C GLY A 539 -7.31 7.98 -25.00
N TYR A 540 -6.88 8.64 -23.92
CA TYR A 540 -6.13 7.98 -22.83
C TYR A 540 -7.00 7.01 -22.05
N HIS A 541 -8.28 7.31 -21.83
CA HIS A 541 -9.21 6.37 -21.20
C HIS A 541 -9.34 5.08 -22.01
N ILE A 542 -9.67 5.19 -23.30
CA ILE A 542 -9.83 4.03 -24.16
C ILE A 542 -8.50 3.29 -24.30
N ALA A 543 -7.40 4.00 -24.57
CA ALA A 543 -6.07 3.39 -24.66
C ALA A 543 -5.69 2.59 -23.41
N SER A 544 -5.99 3.12 -22.22
CA SER A 544 -5.69 2.45 -20.95
C SER A 544 -6.53 1.20 -20.75
N PHE A 545 -7.84 1.26 -20.98
CA PHE A 545 -8.72 0.11 -20.81
C PHE A 545 -8.40 -1.00 -21.83
N LEU A 546 -8.07 -0.65 -23.07
CA LEU A 546 -7.59 -1.63 -24.06
C LEU A 546 -6.26 -2.25 -23.65
N ALA A 547 -5.31 -1.44 -23.17
CA ALA A 547 -4.03 -1.91 -22.65
C ALA A 547 -4.21 -2.88 -21.47
N PHE A 548 -5.10 -2.56 -20.54
CA PHE A 548 -5.43 -3.43 -19.41
C PHE A 548 -5.97 -4.77 -19.90
N HIS A 549 -7.02 -4.78 -20.73
CA HIS A 549 -7.62 -6.04 -21.17
C HIS A 549 -6.69 -6.88 -22.07
N GLU A 550 -5.86 -6.25 -22.92
CA GLU A 550 -4.78 -6.96 -23.64
C GLU A 550 -3.78 -7.58 -22.65
N TYR A 551 -3.32 -6.84 -21.64
CA TYR A 551 -2.38 -7.36 -20.63
C TYR A 551 -2.97 -8.52 -19.83
N LEU A 552 -4.23 -8.39 -19.41
CA LEU A 552 -4.95 -9.38 -18.61
C LEU A 552 -5.15 -10.71 -19.35
N MET A 553 -5.22 -10.67 -20.69
CA MET A 553 -5.43 -11.85 -21.53
C MET A 553 -4.14 -12.41 -22.11
N SER A 554 -3.19 -11.56 -22.49
CA SER A 554 -1.95 -11.95 -23.18
C SER A 554 -1.11 -12.95 -22.38
N SER A 555 -0.45 -13.88 -23.09
CA SER A 555 0.52 -14.81 -22.51
C SER A 555 1.69 -14.08 -21.82
N ASN A 556 2.11 -12.95 -22.40
CA ASN A 556 3.17 -12.10 -21.85
C ASN A 556 2.73 -11.26 -20.64
N GLY A 557 1.43 -11.24 -20.32
CA GLY A 557 0.87 -10.56 -19.15
C GLY A 557 0.35 -11.55 -18.12
N CYS A 558 -0.98 -11.62 -17.95
CA CYS A 558 -1.59 -12.51 -16.96
C CYS A 558 -1.98 -13.89 -17.51
N SER A 559 -1.83 -14.18 -18.80
CA SER A 559 -2.26 -15.46 -19.41
C SER A 559 -3.72 -15.84 -19.05
N GLY A 560 -4.60 -14.85 -18.89
CA GLY A 560 -5.98 -15.06 -18.48
C GLY A 560 -6.20 -15.52 -17.02
N THR A 561 -5.17 -15.59 -16.18
CA THR A 561 -5.32 -15.95 -14.76
C THR A 561 -5.86 -14.81 -13.90
N SER A 562 -5.85 -13.58 -14.41
CA SER A 562 -6.41 -12.44 -13.69
C SER A 562 -7.89 -12.66 -13.33
N PRO A 563 -8.34 -12.20 -12.16
CA PRO A 563 -9.74 -12.27 -11.75
C PRO A 563 -10.64 -11.24 -12.45
N VAL A 564 -10.09 -10.28 -13.22
CA VAL A 564 -10.87 -9.24 -13.92
C VAL A 564 -11.77 -9.88 -14.99
N LEU A 565 -12.99 -9.34 -15.12
CA LEU A 565 -13.97 -9.78 -16.11
C LEU A 565 -13.51 -9.35 -17.52
N SER A 566 -13.52 -10.23 -18.52
CA SER A 566 -12.97 -9.94 -19.86
C SER A 566 -13.99 -9.25 -20.79
N PHE A 567 -14.59 -8.15 -20.36
CA PHE A 567 -15.42 -7.28 -21.22
C PHE A 567 -15.21 -5.79 -20.92
N ILE A 568 -15.54 -4.92 -21.87
CA ILE A 568 -15.55 -3.46 -21.68
C ILE A 568 -16.88 -2.92 -22.20
N VAL A 569 -17.52 -2.02 -21.46
CA VAL A 569 -18.67 -1.25 -21.93
C VAL A 569 -18.30 0.23 -21.97
N ILE A 570 -18.40 0.83 -23.15
CA ILE A 570 -18.04 2.23 -23.42
C ILE A 570 -19.29 2.97 -23.87
N ASP A 571 -19.63 4.06 -23.19
CA ASP A 571 -20.81 4.87 -23.48
C ASP A 571 -20.41 6.19 -24.12
N GLN A 572 -20.85 6.39 -25.36
CA GLN A 572 -20.68 7.58 -26.19
C GLN A 572 -19.23 8.06 -26.33
N PRO A 573 -18.28 7.21 -26.77
CA PRO A 573 -16.91 7.65 -26.98
C PRO A 573 -16.77 8.76 -28.04
N SER A 574 -17.72 8.93 -28.96
CA SER A 574 -17.69 10.03 -29.94
C SER A 574 -18.14 11.39 -29.42
N GLN A 575 -18.63 11.50 -28.17
CA GLN A 575 -19.21 12.73 -27.62
C GLN A 575 -18.26 13.93 -27.69
N VAL A 576 -16.96 13.71 -27.59
CA VAL A 576 -15.96 14.79 -27.64
C VAL A 576 -15.95 15.49 -29.01
N TYR A 577 -16.19 14.74 -30.08
CA TYR A 577 -16.23 15.25 -31.44
C TYR A 577 -17.63 15.72 -31.83
N PHE A 578 -18.66 15.08 -31.27
CA PHE A 578 -20.07 15.39 -31.51
C PHE A 578 -20.78 15.60 -30.17
N PRO A 579 -20.56 16.76 -29.50
CA PRO A 579 -21.22 17.06 -28.24
C PRO A 579 -22.72 17.31 -28.48
N SER A 580 -23.55 16.84 -27.57
CA SER A 580 -24.98 17.16 -27.59
C SER A 580 -25.18 18.63 -27.23
N SER A 581 -26.01 19.33 -28.00
CA SER A 581 -26.39 20.73 -27.74
C SER A 581 -27.21 20.86 -26.44
N SER A 582 -27.41 22.09 -25.93
CA SER A 582 -28.21 22.35 -24.73
C SER A 582 -29.68 21.92 -24.86
N SER A 583 -30.18 21.78 -26.09
CA SER A 583 -31.51 21.23 -26.41
C SER A 583 -31.52 19.70 -26.48
N GLY A 584 -30.38 19.03 -26.27
CA GLY A 584 -30.22 17.58 -26.33
C GLY A 584 -30.06 17.01 -27.74
N VAL A 585 -30.00 17.86 -28.77
CA VAL A 585 -29.83 17.44 -30.16
C VAL A 585 -28.35 17.16 -30.44
N ASN A 586 -28.05 15.99 -31.00
CA ASN A 586 -26.72 15.61 -31.48
C ASN A 586 -26.68 15.68 -33.02
N ASP A 587 -25.58 16.14 -33.61
CA ASP A 587 -25.44 16.19 -35.08
C ASP A 587 -25.49 14.79 -35.71
N LEU A 588 -25.14 13.75 -34.95
CA LEU A 588 -25.25 12.35 -35.35
C LEU A 588 -26.68 11.78 -35.24
N ASP A 589 -27.59 12.46 -34.54
CA ASP A 589 -29.02 12.09 -34.45
C ASP A 589 -29.82 12.56 -35.68
N THR A 590 -29.16 13.15 -36.68
CA THR A 590 -29.83 13.69 -37.86
C THR A 590 -30.27 12.57 -38.82
N PRO A 591 -31.43 12.72 -39.50
CA PRO A 591 -31.88 11.74 -40.49
C PRO A 591 -30.83 11.49 -41.58
N PRO A 592 -30.76 10.27 -42.15
CA PRO A 592 -29.74 9.88 -43.14
C PRO A 592 -29.58 10.87 -44.32
N GLU A 593 -30.68 11.50 -44.74
CA GLU A 593 -30.69 12.48 -45.85
C GLU A 593 -29.90 13.76 -45.54
N MET A 594 -29.85 14.19 -44.28
CA MET A 594 -29.09 15.37 -43.83
C MET A 594 -27.69 15.02 -43.30
N PHE A 595 -27.45 13.75 -42.98
CA PHE A 595 -26.17 13.25 -42.49
C PHE A 595 -25.02 13.45 -43.49
N ASN A 596 -25.30 13.42 -44.81
CA ASN A 596 -24.29 13.70 -45.84
C ASN A 596 -23.71 15.12 -45.73
N LYS A 597 -24.51 16.11 -45.32
CA LYS A 597 -24.03 17.49 -45.09
C LYS A 597 -23.16 17.58 -43.84
N VAL A 598 -23.47 16.80 -42.81
CA VAL A 598 -22.61 16.68 -41.61
C VAL A 598 -21.27 16.03 -41.98
N MET A 599 -21.32 15.01 -42.86
CA MET A 599 -20.13 14.33 -43.39
C MET A 599 -19.18 15.26 -44.15
N GLU A 600 -19.71 16.16 -44.97
CA GLU A 600 -18.89 17.14 -45.70
C GLU A 600 -18.31 18.22 -44.77
N ASN A 601 -19.11 18.74 -43.83
CA ASN A 601 -18.71 19.86 -42.98
C ASN A 601 -17.80 19.47 -41.80
N ARG A 602 -17.84 18.21 -41.34
CA ARG A 602 -17.09 17.71 -40.16
C ARG A 602 -16.28 16.45 -40.44
N ASN A 603 -15.68 16.38 -41.63
CA ASN A 603 -14.91 15.22 -42.07
C ASN A 603 -13.75 14.86 -41.09
N THR A 604 -13.11 15.85 -40.47
CA THR A 604 -12.07 15.60 -39.45
C THR A 604 -12.60 14.84 -38.25
N ASP A 605 -13.74 15.26 -37.70
CA ASP A 605 -14.38 14.68 -36.52
C ASP A 605 -14.89 13.26 -36.78
N ILE A 606 -15.34 13.01 -38.02
CA ILE A 606 -15.70 11.67 -38.48
C ILE A 606 -14.48 10.77 -38.57
N ASN A 607 -13.38 11.24 -39.16
CA ASN A 607 -12.16 10.45 -39.25
C ASN A 607 -11.60 10.07 -37.87
N GLU A 608 -11.70 10.97 -36.89
CA GLU A 608 -11.33 10.67 -35.51
C GLU A 608 -12.33 9.71 -34.83
N THR A 609 -13.63 9.83 -35.10
CA THR A 609 -14.64 8.87 -34.60
C THR A 609 -14.41 7.46 -35.20
N GLN A 610 -14.15 7.37 -36.50
CA GLN A 610 -13.77 6.11 -37.16
C GLN A 610 -12.48 5.53 -36.58
N ARG A 611 -11.54 6.37 -36.15
CA ARG A 611 -10.29 5.93 -35.53
C ARG A 611 -10.55 5.19 -34.22
N ILE A 612 -11.53 5.63 -33.40
CA ILE A 612 -11.92 4.93 -32.17
C ILE A 612 -12.21 3.47 -32.49
N PHE A 613 -13.15 3.21 -33.40
CA PHE A 613 -13.53 1.84 -33.78
C PHE A 613 -12.39 1.03 -34.42
N LYS A 614 -11.54 1.67 -35.24
CA LYS A 614 -10.35 1.01 -35.80
C LYS A 614 -9.39 0.55 -34.71
N ILE A 615 -9.22 1.34 -33.65
CA ILE A 615 -8.35 1.00 -32.52
C ILE A 615 -8.99 -0.08 -31.63
N LEU A 616 -10.31 -0.02 -31.38
CA LEU A 616 -11.03 -1.11 -30.72
C LEU A 616 -10.82 -2.43 -31.48
N SER A 617 -10.97 -2.41 -32.81
CA SER A 617 -10.80 -3.61 -33.64
C SER A 617 -9.37 -4.14 -33.60
N ARG A 618 -8.38 -3.23 -33.73
CA ARG A 618 -6.96 -3.55 -33.58
C ARG A 618 -6.64 -4.19 -32.23
N SER A 619 -7.31 -3.79 -31.15
CA SER A 619 -7.07 -4.37 -29.82
C SER A 619 -7.49 -5.85 -29.74
N LEU A 620 -8.58 -6.20 -30.42
CA LEU A 620 -9.05 -7.58 -30.51
C LEU A 620 -8.07 -8.45 -31.31
N ASP A 621 -7.53 -7.93 -32.42
CA ASP A 621 -6.51 -8.63 -33.23
C ASP A 621 -5.22 -8.86 -32.44
N ARG A 622 -4.73 -7.83 -31.76
CA ARG A 622 -3.52 -7.90 -30.94
C ARG A 622 -3.69 -8.91 -29.80
N THR A 623 -4.83 -8.87 -29.14
CA THR A 623 -5.12 -9.79 -28.04
C THR A 623 -5.19 -11.22 -28.55
N TYR A 624 -5.96 -11.47 -29.62
CA TYR A 624 -6.06 -12.81 -30.23
C TYR A 624 -4.71 -13.38 -30.65
N LYS A 625 -3.85 -12.56 -31.26
CA LYS A 625 -2.49 -12.98 -31.63
C LYS A 625 -1.66 -13.45 -30.44
N ASN A 626 -1.85 -12.84 -29.26
CA ASN A 626 -1.05 -13.11 -28.06
C ASN A 626 -1.68 -14.12 -27.10
N SER A 627 -3.00 -14.33 -27.13
CA SER A 627 -3.72 -15.20 -26.17
C SER A 627 -4.58 -16.29 -26.80
N GLN A 628 -4.76 -16.31 -28.13
CA GLN A 628 -5.73 -17.17 -28.84
C GLN A 628 -7.18 -17.01 -28.34
N ASP A 629 -7.46 -15.86 -27.71
CA ASP A 629 -8.78 -15.53 -27.16
C ASP A 629 -8.97 -14.00 -27.26
N LYS A 630 -10.22 -13.54 -27.16
CA LYS A 630 -10.56 -12.12 -27.25
C LYS A 630 -11.40 -11.71 -26.04
N PHE A 631 -11.30 -10.44 -25.65
CA PHE A 631 -12.26 -9.85 -24.72
C PHE A 631 -13.43 -9.23 -25.50
N GLN A 632 -14.57 -9.06 -24.83
CA GLN A 632 -15.77 -8.49 -25.44
C GLN A 632 -15.78 -6.97 -25.30
N ILE A 633 -16.19 -6.24 -26.34
CA ILE A 633 -16.41 -4.79 -26.26
C ILE A 633 -17.88 -4.51 -26.55
N ILE A 634 -18.53 -3.69 -25.73
CA ILE A 634 -19.89 -3.19 -25.95
C ILE A 634 -19.80 -1.67 -26.05
N VAL A 635 -20.27 -1.10 -27.15
CA VAL A 635 -20.25 0.34 -27.40
C VAL A 635 -21.70 0.84 -27.53
N LEU A 636 -22.02 1.86 -26.75
CA LEU A 636 -23.31 2.55 -26.79
C LEU A 636 -23.11 3.88 -27.49
N GLU A 637 -23.74 4.11 -28.63
CA GLU A 637 -23.32 5.20 -29.52
C GLU A 637 -24.46 5.86 -30.29
N HIS A 638 -24.23 7.07 -30.80
CA HIS A 638 -25.09 7.80 -31.73
C HIS A 638 -24.64 7.66 -33.19
N ALA A 639 -23.34 7.47 -33.40
CA ALA A 639 -22.73 7.19 -34.69
C ALA A 639 -23.41 6.01 -35.41
N GLY A 640 -24.08 6.34 -36.52
CA GLY A 640 -24.71 5.37 -37.40
C GLY A 640 -23.71 4.43 -38.09
N LYS A 641 -24.27 3.39 -38.72
CA LYS A 641 -23.54 2.29 -39.37
C LYS A 641 -22.46 2.74 -40.35
N SER A 642 -22.70 3.83 -41.09
CA SER A 642 -21.74 4.39 -42.06
C SER A 642 -20.35 4.71 -41.50
N ILE A 643 -20.23 4.92 -40.19
CA ILE A 643 -18.96 5.23 -39.52
C ILE A 643 -18.12 3.96 -39.29
N TRP A 644 -18.73 2.81 -38.97
CA TRP A 644 -18.03 1.62 -38.51
C TRP A 644 -18.25 0.35 -39.35
N GLU A 645 -19.14 0.38 -40.34
CA GLU A 645 -19.51 -0.79 -41.16
C GLU A 645 -18.32 -1.50 -41.83
N LYS A 646 -17.29 -0.75 -42.22
CA LYS A 646 -16.09 -1.29 -42.89
C LYS A 646 -15.03 -1.81 -41.92
N ILE A 647 -15.28 -1.76 -40.62
CA ILE A 647 -14.31 -2.13 -39.58
C ILE A 647 -14.53 -3.59 -39.19
N PRO A 648 -13.49 -4.42 -39.17
CA PRO A 648 -13.64 -5.83 -38.84
C PRO A 648 -14.00 -6.02 -37.36
N HIS A 649 -14.57 -7.18 -37.04
CA HIS A 649 -15.00 -7.56 -35.68
C HIS A 649 -16.10 -6.69 -35.10
N VAL A 650 -16.93 -6.06 -35.93
CA VAL A 650 -18.07 -5.26 -35.48
C VAL A 650 -19.37 -6.03 -35.68
N ASN A 651 -20.17 -6.11 -34.61
CA ASN A 651 -21.49 -6.70 -34.58
C ASN A 651 -22.52 -5.63 -34.22
N GLU A 652 -23.54 -5.47 -35.07
CA GLU A 652 -24.67 -4.57 -34.82
C GLU A 652 -25.71 -5.30 -33.95
N VAL A 653 -25.83 -4.88 -32.69
CA VAL A 653 -26.73 -5.52 -31.72
C VAL A 653 -28.15 -4.99 -31.84
N ALA A 654 -28.28 -3.68 -31.94
CA ALA A 654 -29.56 -2.99 -32.04
C ALA A 654 -29.40 -1.61 -32.67
N HIS A 655 -30.45 -1.20 -33.37
CA HIS A 655 -30.55 0.05 -34.11
C HIS A 655 -31.85 0.78 -33.72
N TRP A 656 -31.74 1.96 -33.12
CA TRP A 656 -32.84 2.68 -32.49
C TRP A 656 -33.00 4.10 -33.03
N ASP A 657 -33.48 4.22 -34.28
CA ASP A 657 -33.57 5.50 -34.99
C ASP A 657 -34.86 6.29 -34.75
N THR A 658 -35.96 5.60 -34.41
CA THR A 658 -37.27 6.24 -34.25
C THR A 658 -37.70 6.36 -32.79
N LYS A 659 -38.48 7.40 -32.46
CA LYS A 659 -39.11 7.52 -31.13
C LYS A 659 -40.11 6.37 -30.92
N GLY A 660 -39.65 5.30 -30.27
CA GLY A 660 -40.41 4.07 -30.05
C GLY A 660 -39.56 2.80 -30.24
N ASP A 661 -38.48 2.90 -31.02
CA ASP A 661 -37.42 1.90 -31.07
C ASP A 661 -36.44 2.20 -29.93
N GLY A 662 -36.38 1.33 -28.95
CA GLY A 662 -35.54 1.55 -27.78
C GLY A 662 -35.36 0.29 -26.97
N LEU A 663 -34.72 0.44 -25.82
CA LEU A 663 -34.49 -0.67 -24.91
C LEU A 663 -35.81 -1.33 -24.45
N ILE A 664 -36.87 -0.52 -24.30
CA ILE A 664 -38.23 -0.99 -24.03
C ILE A 664 -39.00 -0.96 -25.36
N PRO A 665 -39.47 -2.12 -25.87
CA PRO A 665 -40.26 -2.16 -27.10
C PRO A 665 -41.55 -1.37 -26.99
N LYS A 666 -42.02 -0.83 -28.11
CA LYS A 666 -43.30 -0.11 -28.19
C LYS A 666 -44.47 -0.95 -27.69
N ASP A 667 -44.47 -2.26 -27.93
CA ASP A 667 -45.53 -3.18 -27.48
C ASP A 667 -45.65 -3.26 -25.95
N TRP A 668 -44.63 -2.84 -25.20
CA TRP A 668 -44.68 -2.78 -23.74
C TRP A 668 -45.27 -1.46 -23.21
N ILE A 669 -45.29 -0.40 -24.02
CA ILE A 669 -45.66 0.97 -23.63
C ILE A 669 -47.15 1.15 -23.81
#